data_AF-A0A2P9H352-F1
#
_entry.id   AF-A0A2P9H352-F1
#
_cell.length_a   1.000
_cell.length_b   1.000
_cell.length_c   1.000
_cell.angle_alpha   90.00
_cell.angle_beta   90.00
_cell.angle_gamma   90.00
#
_symmetry.space_group_name_H-M   'P 1'
#
loop_
_entity.id
_entity.type
_entity.pdbx_description
1 polymer ?
#
loop_
_entity_poly.entity_id
_entity_poly.type
_entity_poly.pdbx_seq_one_letter_code
_entity_poly.pdbx_strand_id
1 'polypeptide(L)'
;MQKAQAVQSLGQRRLMLPAWVKAALSANDRLKVYLTVLQAAASHALHPNRDLPDLANEIAAAGLDAGWLHDVAATARRIDEDLLVPDLPRLVKCLVDDLATMARPVIETASAEAQPQLRVKQWLDWLGSLPSDRLSDEQVDALTHGRRDRSDSLHLLVIDLHKQINRLSAELASEVIDGANVWELRPEDRARVAAFMRGLHRTAALKFDHPGLETVATRDGECLLLQNDIGTNDAHVLVIEVTAHLITLTYSDLHRARVEFFQLLLAPFGARWSGLQSRASAELNEGAAFSVATAQFDCPDEPVLEAVLDGIASRIVFLIDWNRARKRLQAFIGKGDAIAVLAEAARLEVGHRAWLQAGGERLIFGAMQAAGEGAFRIGDRLDEVIGVADARAFLVAVMRLACDALRGGQPSALVADETRMLLAQHVRHRTGEFDLLAEHAAYCHTLAQAISDGLAHGAEGSRKAAQELAARAKSWERKADHLVMQAREKAERQPRWKPVARLAEQSDDVADALEEAAFLVSLIADDHLKGWNADVRKALARLAATVLQATQDHVKALAIARTLGSDSEALDNDAFLGATWRVLQAERQCDSWLRDARRVILRAVQDAPSLMLANDLAAALEAASDHLLMAAYGLRDLAFDQAGVRG
;
A
#
# COMPACT_ATOMS: atom_id res chain seq x y z
N MET A 1 12.09 -27.69 -9.96
CA MET A 1 13.51 -28.05 -10.22
C MET A 1 14.50 -26.90 -10.04
N GLN A 2 14.10 -25.62 -10.08
CA GLN A 2 15.06 -24.49 -10.19
C GLN A 2 15.58 -23.92 -8.85
N LYS A 3 14.79 -23.90 -7.76
CA LYS A 3 15.27 -23.41 -6.43
C LYS A 3 16.40 -24.23 -5.84
N ALA A 4 16.41 -25.52 -6.13
CA ALA A 4 17.46 -26.42 -5.71
C ALA A 4 18.82 -25.93 -6.26
N GLN A 5 18.90 -25.48 -7.52
CA GLN A 5 20.15 -24.97 -8.10
C GLN A 5 20.65 -23.69 -7.42
N ALA A 6 19.76 -22.84 -6.90
CA ALA A 6 20.14 -21.68 -6.10
C ALA A 6 20.79 -22.10 -4.77
N VAL A 7 20.21 -23.09 -4.09
CA VAL A 7 20.77 -23.70 -2.87
C VAL A 7 22.11 -24.39 -3.16
N GLN A 8 22.27 -25.01 -4.33
CA GLN A 8 23.52 -25.62 -4.79
C GLN A 8 24.64 -24.58 -4.99
N SER A 9 24.32 -23.38 -5.48
CA SER A 9 25.28 -22.27 -5.63
C SER A 9 25.79 -21.72 -4.27
N LEU A 10 25.10 -22.07 -3.18
CA LEU A 10 25.44 -21.72 -1.79
C LEU A 10 26.22 -22.83 -1.05
N GLY A 11 26.56 -23.94 -1.72
CA GLY A 11 27.50 -24.96 -1.20
C GLY A 11 26.90 -26.07 -0.33
N GLN A 12 25.59 -26.11 -0.10
CA GLN A 12 24.96 -27.04 0.85
C GLN A 12 24.29 -28.24 0.14
N ARG A 13 25.08 -29.26 -0.18
CA ARG A 13 24.67 -30.42 -1.00
C ARG A 13 23.60 -31.33 -0.36
N ARG A 14 23.53 -31.40 0.98
CA ARG A 14 22.58 -32.28 1.70
C ARG A 14 21.14 -31.78 1.72
N LEU A 15 20.91 -30.47 1.54
CA LEU A 15 19.56 -29.87 1.44
C LEU A 15 18.80 -30.27 0.16
N MET A 16 19.50 -30.85 -0.82
CA MET A 16 18.99 -31.04 -2.17
C MET A 16 18.27 -32.36 -2.39
N LEU A 17 18.51 -33.35 -1.54
CA LEU A 17 18.02 -34.71 -1.75
C LEU A 17 16.48 -34.78 -1.78
N PRO A 18 15.73 -34.10 -0.91
CA PRO A 18 14.27 -34.04 -0.99
C PRO A 18 13.76 -33.32 -2.24
N ALA A 19 14.45 -32.23 -2.65
CA ALA A 19 14.12 -31.52 -3.88
C ALA A 19 14.40 -32.37 -5.13
N TRP A 20 15.46 -33.18 -5.11
CA TRP A 20 15.78 -34.14 -6.17
C TRP A 20 14.78 -35.29 -6.20
N VAL A 21 14.33 -35.81 -5.06
CA VAL A 21 13.28 -36.84 -4.98
C VAL A 21 11.95 -36.29 -5.52
N LYS A 22 11.53 -35.09 -5.11
CA LYS A 22 10.31 -34.43 -5.65
C LYS A 22 10.42 -34.19 -7.16
N ALA A 23 11.58 -33.70 -7.62
CA ALA A 23 11.85 -33.52 -9.05
C ALA A 23 11.82 -34.84 -9.84
N ALA A 24 12.38 -35.90 -9.27
CA ALA A 24 12.45 -37.21 -9.89
C ALA A 24 11.08 -37.90 -9.96
N LEU A 25 10.22 -37.75 -8.95
CA LEU A 25 8.83 -38.22 -8.99
C LEU A 25 8.02 -37.46 -10.07
N SER A 26 8.18 -36.14 -10.15
CA SER A 26 7.53 -35.35 -11.21
C SER A 26 8.04 -35.71 -12.61
N ALA A 27 9.33 -36.02 -12.76
CA ALA A 27 9.91 -36.52 -14.01
C ALA A 27 9.37 -37.91 -14.37
N ASN A 28 9.14 -38.78 -13.38
CA ASN A 28 8.51 -40.07 -13.60
C ASN A 28 7.10 -39.95 -14.20
N ASP A 29 6.30 -39.01 -13.69
CA ASP A 29 4.94 -38.80 -14.18
C ASP A 29 4.95 -38.31 -15.64
N ARG A 30 5.84 -37.36 -15.99
CA ARG A 30 6.03 -36.93 -17.39
C ARG A 30 6.49 -38.07 -18.31
N LEU A 31 7.47 -38.87 -17.88
CA LEU A 31 7.96 -40.02 -18.65
C LEU A 31 6.84 -41.04 -18.95
N LYS A 32 5.95 -41.31 -17.98
CA LYS A 32 4.79 -42.19 -18.19
C LYS A 32 3.84 -41.60 -19.24
N VAL A 33 3.59 -40.30 -19.22
CA VAL A 33 2.74 -39.64 -20.22
C VAL A 33 3.35 -39.75 -21.61
N TYR A 34 4.64 -39.44 -21.79
CA TYR A 34 5.30 -39.57 -23.10
C TYR A 34 5.23 -40.99 -23.66
N LEU A 35 5.48 -42.01 -22.83
CA LEU A 35 5.38 -43.41 -23.24
C LEU A 35 3.95 -43.81 -23.60
N THR A 36 2.95 -43.31 -22.86
CA THR A 36 1.53 -43.57 -23.12
C THR A 36 1.07 -42.89 -24.41
N VAL A 37 1.51 -41.65 -24.66
CA VAL A 37 1.27 -40.93 -25.92
C VAL A 37 1.89 -41.66 -27.10
N LEU A 38 3.12 -42.18 -26.95
CA LEU A 38 3.77 -42.96 -28.01
C LEU A 38 3.03 -44.28 -28.29
N GLN A 39 2.52 -44.96 -27.27
CA GLN A 39 1.68 -46.16 -27.43
C GLN A 39 0.35 -45.82 -28.13
N ALA A 40 -0.28 -44.71 -27.77
CA ALA A 40 -1.50 -44.23 -28.42
C ALA A 40 -1.26 -43.87 -29.89
N ALA A 41 -0.16 -43.17 -30.18
CA ALA A 41 0.29 -42.81 -31.52
C ALA A 41 0.51 -44.06 -32.39
N ALA A 42 1.25 -45.06 -31.88
CA ALA A 42 1.49 -46.31 -32.58
C ALA A 42 0.19 -47.09 -32.83
N SER A 43 -0.70 -47.15 -31.84
CA SER A 43 -2.00 -47.82 -31.97
C SER A 43 -2.93 -47.14 -32.97
N HIS A 44 -2.98 -45.80 -32.97
CA HIS A 44 -3.78 -45.01 -33.89
C HIS A 44 -3.24 -45.07 -35.32
N ALA A 45 -1.92 -45.01 -35.49
CA ALA A 45 -1.29 -45.21 -36.80
C ALA A 45 -1.59 -46.59 -37.41
N LEU A 46 -1.77 -47.62 -36.58
CA LEU A 46 -2.22 -48.95 -37.01
C LEU A 46 -3.74 -49.04 -37.25
N HIS A 47 -4.54 -48.20 -36.58
CA HIS A 47 -6.00 -48.19 -36.68
C HIS A 47 -6.53 -46.75 -36.81
N PRO A 48 -6.35 -46.07 -37.96
CA PRO A 48 -6.64 -44.64 -38.10
C PRO A 48 -8.12 -44.27 -37.88
N ASN A 49 -9.02 -45.25 -38.02
CA ASN A 49 -10.47 -45.07 -37.83
C ASN A 49 -10.92 -45.21 -36.36
N ARG A 50 -10.00 -45.47 -35.41
CA ARG A 50 -10.32 -45.51 -33.98
C ARG A 50 -10.04 -44.15 -33.35
N ASP A 51 -10.97 -43.72 -32.50
CA ASP A 51 -10.79 -42.52 -31.69
C ASP A 51 -9.54 -42.64 -30.81
N LEU A 52 -8.82 -41.52 -30.69
CA LEU A 52 -7.69 -41.42 -29.77
C LEU A 52 -8.19 -41.41 -28.33
N PRO A 53 -7.46 -42.06 -27.40
CA PRO A 53 -7.76 -41.93 -25.98
C PRO A 53 -7.60 -40.47 -25.55
N ASP A 54 -8.57 -39.98 -24.76
CA ASP A 54 -8.47 -38.68 -24.13
C ASP A 54 -7.46 -38.75 -22.98
N LEU A 55 -6.30 -38.12 -23.18
CA LEU A 55 -5.21 -38.02 -22.20
C LEU A 55 -5.08 -36.60 -21.62
N ALA A 56 -6.07 -35.74 -21.83
CA ALA A 56 -5.98 -34.33 -21.45
C ALA A 56 -5.75 -34.16 -19.94
N ASN A 57 -6.37 -35.00 -19.11
CA ASN A 57 -6.22 -34.95 -17.65
C ASN A 57 -4.82 -35.38 -17.21
N GLU A 58 -4.28 -36.46 -17.79
CA GLU A 58 -2.94 -36.98 -17.51
C GLU A 58 -1.85 -35.99 -17.94
N ILE A 59 -2.02 -35.38 -19.12
CA ILE A 59 -1.10 -34.37 -19.65
C ILE A 59 -1.12 -33.11 -18.77
N ALA A 60 -2.32 -32.65 -18.38
CA ALA A 60 -2.46 -31.48 -17.51
C ALA A 60 -1.88 -31.74 -16.11
N ALA A 61 -2.10 -32.93 -15.53
CA ALA A 61 -1.55 -33.32 -14.23
C ALA A 61 -0.01 -33.37 -14.23
N ALA A 62 0.60 -33.74 -15.36
CA ALA A 62 2.05 -33.76 -15.53
C ALA A 62 2.66 -32.37 -15.89
N GLY A 63 1.83 -31.34 -16.08
CA GLY A 63 2.26 -29.99 -16.44
C GLY A 63 2.81 -29.88 -17.87
N LEU A 64 2.31 -30.72 -18.78
CA LEU A 64 2.78 -30.85 -20.15
C LEU A 64 1.87 -30.13 -21.16
N ASP A 65 2.39 -29.86 -22.36
CA ASP A 65 1.65 -29.20 -23.45
C ASP A 65 0.65 -30.17 -24.09
N ALA A 66 -0.63 -30.01 -23.73
CA ALA A 66 -1.74 -30.83 -24.22
C ALA A 66 -1.97 -30.71 -25.72
N GLY A 67 -1.73 -29.54 -26.32
CA GLY A 67 -1.88 -29.35 -27.76
C GLY A 67 -0.81 -30.14 -28.51
N TRP A 68 0.46 -29.94 -28.14
CA TRP A 68 1.57 -30.63 -28.78
C TRP A 68 1.48 -32.16 -28.65
N LEU A 69 1.22 -32.69 -27.45
CA LEU A 69 1.17 -34.15 -27.26
C LEU A 69 -0.06 -34.79 -27.91
N HIS A 70 -1.18 -34.08 -27.98
CA HIS A 70 -2.33 -34.51 -28.78
C HIS A 70 -1.97 -34.57 -30.27
N ASP A 71 -1.33 -33.53 -30.80
CA ASP A 71 -0.86 -33.49 -32.19
C ASP A 71 0.13 -34.62 -32.48
N VAL A 72 0.99 -34.97 -31.52
CA VAL A 72 1.91 -36.11 -31.62
C VAL A 72 1.15 -37.42 -31.81
N ALA A 73 0.11 -37.66 -31.01
CA ALA A 73 -0.70 -38.87 -31.14
C ALA A 73 -1.58 -38.89 -32.40
N ALA A 74 -2.12 -37.73 -32.80
CA ALA A 74 -3.09 -37.61 -33.88
C ALA A 74 -2.48 -37.60 -35.28
N THR A 75 -1.26 -37.08 -35.42
CA THR A 75 -0.62 -36.94 -36.75
C THR A 75 0.42 -38.01 -37.04
N ALA A 76 0.76 -38.84 -36.03
CA ALA A 76 1.58 -40.02 -36.23
C ALA A 76 0.92 -40.99 -37.22
N ARG A 77 1.72 -41.54 -38.14
CA ARG A 77 1.24 -42.41 -39.20
C ARG A 77 2.29 -43.42 -39.62
N ARG A 78 1.87 -44.51 -40.23
CA ARG A 78 2.77 -45.49 -40.84
C ARG A 78 3.30 -44.97 -42.17
N ILE A 79 4.61 -45.02 -42.34
CA ILE A 79 5.29 -44.88 -43.63
C ILE A 79 6.13 -46.13 -43.81
N ASP A 80 5.77 -46.95 -44.77
CA ASP A 80 6.28 -48.31 -44.92
C ASP A 80 6.07 -49.10 -43.61
N GLU A 81 7.13 -49.66 -43.03
CA GLU A 81 7.11 -50.40 -41.76
C GLU A 81 7.33 -49.49 -40.53
N ASP A 82 7.75 -48.24 -40.72
CA ASP A 82 8.12 -47.34 -39.62
C ASP A 82 6.95 -46.43 -39.19
N LEU A 83 6.95 -46.07 -37.91
CA LEU A 83 6.08 -45.06 -37.34
C LEU A 83 6.72 -43.68 -37.51
N LEU A 84 6.16 -42.85 -38.40
CA LEU A 84 6.50 -41.45 -38.46
C LEU A 84 5.91 -40.74 -37.23
N VAL A 85 6.77 -40.13 -36.40
CA VAL A 85 6.36 -39.37 -35.22
C VAL A 85 6.65 -37.89 -35.46
N PRO A 86 5.62 -37.02 -35.43
CA PRO A 86 5.82 -35.58 -35.60
C PRO A 86 6.67 -35.03 -34.44
N ASP A 87 7.63 -34.16 -34.76
CA ASP A 87 8.52 -33.53 -33.78
C ASP A 87 9.19 -34.54 -32.82
N LEU A 88 9.55 -35.72 -33.35
CA LEU A 88 10.30 -36.76 -32.63
C LEU A 88 11.56 -36.20 -31.92
N PRO A 89 12.33 -35.24 -32.48
CA PRO A 89 13.49 -34.69 -31.79
C PRO A 89 13.13 -33.99 -30.47
N ARG A 90 11.98 -33.29 -30.41
CA ARG A 90 11.49 -32.68 -29.16
C ARG A 90 11.06 -33.75 -28.16
N LEU A 91 10.38 -34.80 -28.61
CA LEU A 91 9.96 -35.90 -27.74
C LEU A 91 11.17 -36.64 -27.14
N VAL A 92 12.18 -36.95 -27.96
CA VAL A 92 13.43 -37.59 -27.52
C VAL A 92 14.17 -36.70 -26.52
N LYS A 93 14.27 -35.39 -26.79
CA LYS A 93 14.88 -34.45 -25.84
C LYS A 93 14.17 -34.46 -24.49
N CYS A 94 12.83 -34.46 -24.48
CA CYS A 94 12.05 -34.52 -23.24
C CYS A 94 12.28 -35.84 -22.48
N LEU A 95 12.35 -36.98 -23.19
CA LEU A 95 12.69 -38.28 -22.58
C LEU A 95 14.09 -38.27 -21.95
N VAL A 96 15.09 -37.69 -22.63
CA VAL A 96 16.46 -37.57 -22.13
C VAL A 96 16.52 -36.68 -20.88
N ASP A 97 15.94 -35.49 -20.94
CA ASP A 97 15.97 -34.51 -19.84
C ASP A 97 15.26 -35.06 -18.58
N ASP A 98 14.10 -35.70 -18.76
CA ASP A 98 13.35 -36.28 -17.64
C ASP A 98 13.98 -37.57 -17.11
N LEU A 99 14.59 -38.41 -17.96
CA LEU A 99 15.33 -39.59 -17.49
C LEU A 99 16.56 -39.19 -16.66
N ALA A 100 17.32 -38.20 -17.11
CA ALA A 100 18.46 -37.67 -16.38
C ALA A 100 18.03 -37.08 -15.03
N THR A 101 16.93 -36.33 -15.01
CA THR A 101 16.38 -35.78 -13.78
C THR A 101 15.89 -36.87 -12.82
N MET A 102 15.17 -37.86 -13.34
CA MET A 102 14.64 -38.98 -12.55
C MET A 102 15.76 -39.81 -11.92
N ALA A 103 16.85 -40.03 -12.64
CA ALA A 103 17.97 -40.85 -12.16
C ALA A 103 18.85 -40.15 -11.11
N ARG A 104 18.88 -38.82 -11.10
CA ARG A 104 19.79 -38.01 -10.26
C ARG A 104 19.81 -38.41 -8.77
N PRO A 105 18.69 -38.47 -8.03
CA PRO A 105 18.75 -38.83 -6.60
C PRO A 105 19.26 -40.25 -6.36
N VAL A 106 19.03 -41.18 -7.29
CA VAL A 106 19.49 -42.57 -7.17
C VAL A 106 21.00 -42.68 -7.43
N ILE A 107 21.51 -41.97 -8.45
CA ILE A 107 22.95 -41.99 -8.77
C ILE A 107 23.76 -41.33 -7.66
N GLU A 108 23.30 -40.19 -7.15
CA GLU A 108 24.01 -39.42 -6.12
C GLU A 108 24.00 -40.10 -4.73
N THR A 109 23.08 -41.04 -4.50
CA THR A 109 22.97 -41.80 -3.23
C THR A 109 23.42 -43.26 -3.35
N ALA A 110 23.81 -43.71 -4.54
CA ALA A 110 24.21 -45.09 -4.76
C ALA A 110 25.55 -45.43 -4.07
N SER A 111 25.60 -46.60 -3.44
CA SER A 111 26.86 -47.21 -3.00
C SER A 111 27.75 -47.57 -4.22
N ALA A 112 29.08 -47.55 -4.05
CA ALA A 112 30.05 -47.82 -5.11
C ALA A 112 29.85 -49.16 -5.86
N GLU A 113 29.17 -50.14 -5.25
CA GLU A 113 28.91 -51.47 -5.81
C GLU A 113 27.68 -51.55 -6.74
N ALA A 114 26.67 -50.70 -6.57
CA ALA A 114 25.37 -50.85 -7.26
C ALA A 114 25.32 -50.25 -8.68
N GLN A 115 26.28 -49.37 -9.02
CA GLN A 115 26.52 -48.72 -10.32
C GLN A 115 25.29 -48.42 -11.23
N PRO A 116 24.19 -47.81 -10.71
CA PRO A 116 23.00 -47.51 -11.51
C PRO A 116 23.28 -46.54 -12.68
N GLN A 117 24.35 -45.73 -12.57
CA GLN A 117 24.80 -44.81 -13.61
C GLN A 117 25.13 -45.49 -14.95
N LEU A 118 25.55 -46.76 -14.95
CA LEU A 118 25.89 -47.48 -16.19
C LEU A 118 24.65 -47.79 -17.02
N ARG A 119 23.60 -48.33 -16.39
CA ARG A 119 22.33 -48.65 -17.07
C ARG A 119 21.61 -47.38 -17.55
N VAL A 120 21.64 -46.30 -16.75
CA VAL A 120 21.08 -45.00 -17.15
C VAL A 120 21.83 -44.43 -18.34
N LYS A 121 23.17 -44.46 -18.32
CA LYS A 121 23.99 -43.97 -19.43
C LYS A 121 23.71 -44.74 -20.73
N GLN A 122 23.62 -46.07 -20.68
CA GLN A 122 23.27 -46.89 -21.85
C GLN A 122 21.97 -46.44 -22.52
N TRP A 123 20.92 -46.16 -21.73
CA TRP A 123 19.64 -45.71 -22.27
C TRP A 123 19.67 -44.26 -22.76
N LEU A 124 20.43 -43.36 -22.12
CA LEU A 124 20.64 -41.99 -22.61
C LEU A 124 21.40 -42.00 -23.95
N ASP A 125 22.45 -42.80 -24.07
CA ASP A 125 23.23 -42.96 -25.31
C ASP A 125 22.36 -43.57 -26.42
N TRP A 126 21.52 -44.57 -26.09
CA TRP A 126 20.58 -45.17 -27.05
C TRP A 126 19.50 -44.19 -27.53
N LEU A 127 18.88 -43.42 -26.63
CA LEU A 127 17.92 -42.36 -26.98
C LEU A 127 18.54 -41.32 -27.92
N GLY A 128 19.80 -40.96 -27.68
CA GLY A 128 20.55 -40.04 -28.56
C GLY A 128 20.89 -40.63 -29.94
N SER A 129 20.78 -41.94 -30.12
CA SER A 129 21.05 -42.64 -31.39
C SER A 129 19.80 -42.89 -32.25
N LEU A 130 18.61 -42.54 -31.75
CA LEU A 130 17.36 -42.73 -32.48
C LEU A 130 17.29 -41.86 -33.75
N PRO A 131 16.53 -42.29 -34.78
CA PRO A 131 16.30 -41.49 -35.98
C PRO A 131 15.55 -40.20 -35.65
N SER A 132 15.68 -39.18 -36.51
CA SER A 132 15.10 -37.86 -36.26
C SER A 132 13.61 -37.74 -36.61
N ASP A 133 13.04 -38.68 -37.36
CA ASP A 133 11.66 -38.57 -37.87
C ASP A 133 10.79 -39.83 -37.70
N ARG A 134 11.40 -41.00 -37.52
CA ARG A 134 10.71 -42.29 -37.54
C ARG A 134 11.21 -43.26 -36.47
N LEU A 135 10.34 -44.18 -36.06
CA LEU A 135 10.67 -45.27 -35.15
C LEU A 135 10.21 -46.60 -35.74
N SER A 136 11.07 -47.62 -35.71
CA SER A 136 10.67 -48.99 -36.05
C SER A 136 9.83 -49.61 -34.93
N ASP A 137 9.11 -50.69 -35.22
CA ASP A 137 8.34 -51.43 -34.20
C ASP A 137 9.22 -51.94 -33.05
N GLU A 138 10.45 -52.34 -33.34
CA GLU A 138 11.43 -52.75 -32.33
C GLU A 138 11.82 -51.59 -31.41
N GLN A 139 11.98 -50.38 -31.95
CA GLN A 139 12.29 -49.18 -31.16
C GLN A 139 11.10 -48.72 -30.31
N VAL A 140 9.88 -48.82 -30.84
CA VAL A 140 8.65 -48.54 -30.08
C VAL A 140 8.47 -49.57 -28.94
N ASP A 141 8.73 -50.85 -29.20
CA ASP A 141 8.69 -51.90 -28.16
C ASP A 141 9.76 -51.66 -27.09
N ALA A 142 11.01 -51.34 -27.47
CA ALA A 142 12.12 -51.03 -26.57
C ALA A 142 11.87 -49.80 -25.68
N LEU A 143 11.04 -48.84 -26.14
CA LEU A 143 10.61 -47.70 -25.33
C LEU A 143 9.53 -48.07 -24.32
N THR A 144 8.57 -48.94 -24.70
CA THR A 144 7.26 -48.98 -24.05
C THR A 144 6.90 -50.29 -23.33
N HIS A 145 7.59 -51.40 -23.58
CA HIS A 145 7.18 -52.70 -23.01
C HIS A 145 7.55 -52.85 -21.53
N GLY A 146 6.69 -53.51 -20.75
CA GLY A 146 6.93 -53.80 -19.31
C GLY A 146 7.30 -55.26 -18.97
N ARG A 147 7.61 -56.08 -19.97
CA ARG A 147 7.80 -57.54 -19.84
C ARG A 147 9.21 -57.89 -19.33
N ARG A 148 9.32 -58.35 -18.09
CA ARG A 148 10.60 -58.70 -17.43
C ARG A 148 11.23 -60.02 -17.92
N ASP A 149 10.44 -60.84 -18.61
CA ASP A 149 10.85 -62.10 -19.23
C ASP A 149 11.50 -61.91 -20.62
N ARG A 150 11.56 -60.66 -21.11
CA ARG A 150 12.19 -60.25 -22.37
C ARG A 150 13.49 -59.45 -22.12
N SER A 151 14.00 -58.79 -23.15
CA SER A 151 15.11 -57.82 -23.08
C SER A 151 14.77 -56.61 -22.19
N ASP A 152 15.77 -55.79 -21.83
CA ASP A 152 15.54 -54.54 -21.10
C ASP A 152 14.75 -53.53 -21.95
N SER A 153 14.07 -52.58 -21.29
CA SER A 153 13.36 -51.47 -21.94
C SER A 153 13.50 -50.18 -21.14
N LEU A 154 13.28 -49.04 -21.81
CA LEU A 154 13.24 -47.74 -21.12
C LEU A 154 12.14 -47.74 -20.04
N HIS A 155 10.97 -48.29 -20.35
CA HIS A 155 9.87 -48.41 -19.38
C HIS A 155 10.27 -49.24 -18.14
N LEU A 156 11.02 -50.34 -18.30
CA LEU A 156 11.53 -51.12 -17.17
C LEU A 156 12.54 -50.35 -16.33
N LEU A 157 13.46 -49.59 -16.95
CA LEU A 157 14.37 -48.70 -16.23
C LEU A 157 13.60 -47.66 -15.40
N VAL A 158 12.59 -47.03 -16.00
CA VAL A 158 11.73 -46.05 -15.30
C VAL A 158 11.02 -46.69 -14.10
N ILE A 159 10.49 -47.92 -14.24
CA ILE A 159 9.88 -48.64 -13.12
C ILE A 159 10.89 -48.90 -11.99
N ASP A 160 12.10 -49.35 -12.34
CA ASP A 160 13.12 -49.71 -11.35
C ASP A 160 13.69 -48.46 -10.64
N LEU A 161 13.87 -47.35 -11.36
CA LEU A 161 14.24 -46.06 -10.76
C LEU A 161 13.12 -45.56 -9.84
N HIS A 162 11.84 -45.65 -10.26
CA HIS A 162 10.71 -45.24 -9.41
C HIS A 162 10.68 -46.01 -8.09
N LYS A 163 10.93 -47.33 -8.11
CA LYS A 163 11.02 -48.13 -6.88
C LYS A 163 12.16 -47.69 -5.96
N GLN A 164 13.32 -47.35 -6.53
CA GLN A 164 14.47 -46.87 -5.75
C GLN A 164 14.21 -45.47 -5.17
N ILE A 165 13.61 -44.57 -5.95
CA ILE A 165 13.18 -43.25 -5.48
C ILE A 165 12.15 -43.38 -4.36
N ASN A 166 11.20 -44.31 -4.45
CA ASN A 166 10.23 -44.52 -3.37
C ASN A 166 10.87 -45.07 -2.09
N ARG A 167 11.92 -45.90 -2.19
CA ARG A 167 12.71 -46.34 -1.02
C ARG A 167 13.45 -45.16 -0.40
N LEU A 168 14.15 -44.36 -1.21
CA LEU A 168 14.80 -43.13 -0.76
C LEU A 168 13.77 -42.18 -0.10
N SER A 169 12.61 -41.99 -0.73
CA SER A 169 11.53 -41.16 -0.19
C SER A 169 11.00 -41.69 1.14
N ALA A 170 10.90 -43.01 1.32
CA ALA A 170 10.47 -43.63 2.56
C ALA A 170 11.53 -43.53 3.68
N GLU A 171 12.81 -43.54 3.32
CA GLU A 171 13.93 -43.33 4.24
C GLU A 171 14.10 -41.85 4.64
N LEU A 172 13.59 -40.90 3.85
CA LEU A 172 13.83 -39.46 4.00
C LEU A 172 12.84 -38.68 4.90
N ALA A 173 11.66 -39.21 5.22
CA ALA A 173 10.68 -38.53 6.07
C ALA A 173 10.71 -39.09 7.50
N SER A 174 11.44 -38.43 8.42
CA SER A 174 11.60 -38.92 9.79
C SER A 174 10.68 -38.24 10.83
N GLU A 175 10.31 -36.97 10.67
CA GLU A 175 9.45 -36.26 11.63
C GLU A 175 8.79 -35.02 10.99
N VAL A 176 7.59 -34.64 11.46
CA VAL A 176 6.93 -33.36 11.12
C VAL A 176 6.79 -32.57 12.41
N ILE A 177 7.43 -31.40 12.49
CA ILE A 177 7.34 -30.51 13.66
C ILE A 177 6.52 -29.29 13.26
N ASP A 178 5.31 -29.18 13.82
CA ASP A 178 4.39 -28.07 13.56
C ASP A 178 4.28 -27.74 12.05
N GLY A 179 4.17 -28.76 11.19
CA GLY A 179 4.05 -28.60 9.74
C GLY A 179 5.36 -28.39 8.96
N ALA A 180 6.50 -28.26 9.63
CA ALA A 180 7.82 -28.31 8.98
C ALA A 180 8.24 -29.75 8.71
N ASN A 181 8.77 -30.01 7.51
CA ASN A 181 9.42 -31.28 7.19
C ASN A 181 10.83 -31.26 7.77
N VAL A 182 11.14 -32.15 8.71
CA VAL A 182 12.43 -32.13 9.42
C VAL A 182 13.20 -33.42 9.30
N TRP A 183 14.53 -33.32 9.32
CA TRP A 183 15.43 -34.47 9.18
C TRP A 183 16.67 -34.31 10.09
N GLU A 184 17.12 -35.41 10.70
CA GLU A 184 18.38 -35.50 11.47
C GLU A 184 18.56 -34.44 12.59
N LEU A 185 17.47 -34.01 13.25
CA LEU A 185 17.52 -33.00 14.31
C LEU A 185 18.01 -33.54 15.66
N ARG A 186 18.79 -32.74 16.38
CA ARG A 186 19.08 -32.98 17.81
C ARG A 186 17.87 -32.58 18.68
N PRO A 187 17.77 -33.05 19.94
CA PRO A 187 16.69 -32.67 20.85
C PRO A 187 16.51 -31.16 20.99
N GLU A 188 17.61 -30.40 21.10
CA GLU A 188 17.58 -28.94 21.23
C GLU A 188 17.00 -28.22 19.99
N ASP A 189 17.16 -28.77 18.79
CA ASP A 189 16.69 -28.13 17.56
C ASP A 189 15.17 -28.11 17.43
N ARG A 190 14.49 -29.05 18.09
CA ARG A 190 13.02 -29.16 18.01
C ARG A 190 12.35 -27.91 18.53
N ALA A 191 12.84 -27.35 19.63
CA ALA A 191 12.33 -26.11 20.19
C ALA A 191 12.54 -24.92 19.24
N ARG A 192 13.69 -24.86 18.57
CA ARG A 192 14.04 -23.82 17.58
C ARG A 192 13.16 -23.88 16.34
N VAL A 193 12.95 -25.08 15.79
CA VAL A 193 12.06 -25.28 14.63
C VAL A 193 10.61 -24.95 15.02
N ALA A 194 10.15 -25.41 16.19
CA ALA A 194 8.83 -25.05 16.70
C ALA A 194 8.69 -23.53 16.86
N ALA A 195 9.70 -22.82 17.36
CA ALA A 195 9.69 -21.37 17.48
C ALA A 195 9.54 -20.65 16.13
N PHE A 196 10.30 -21.09 15.13
CA PHE A 196 10.15 -20.61 13.76
C PHE A 196 8.72 -20.88 13.23
N MET A 197 8.21 -22.10 13.39
CA MET A 197 6.87 -22.46 12.91
C MET A 197 5.74 -21.74 13.65
N ARG A 198 5.90 -21.45 14.96
CA ARG A 198 4.95 -20.59 15.72
C ARG A 198 4.80 -19.22 15.06
N GLY A 199 5.92 -18.57 14.77
CA GLY A 199 5.92 -17.27 14.10
C GLY A 199 5.31 -17.32 12.70
N LEU A 200 5.66 -18.36 11.92
CA LEU A 200 5.11 -18.57 10.58
C LEU A 200 3.59 -18.78 10.62
N HIS A 201 3.11 -19.66 11.50
CA HIS A 201 1.69 -19.99 11.64
C HIS A 201 0.85 -18.80 12.12
N ARG A 202 1.40 -17.91 12.93
CA ARG A 202 0.73 -16.67 13.36
C ARG A 202 0.22 -15.87 12.16
N THR A 203 1.00 -15.82 11.08
CA THR A 203 0.68 -14.99 9.90
C THR A 203 0.41 -15.80 8.63
N ALA A 204 0.56 -17.13 8.63
CA ALA A 204 0.39 -17.99 7.46
C ALA A 204 -1.00 -17.86 6.81
N ALA A 205 -2.06 -17.66 7.59
CA ALA A 205 -3.42 -17.46 7.08
C ALA A 205 -3.54 -16.23 6.15
N LEU A 206 -2.66 -15.24 6.30
CA LEU A 206 -2.63 -14.03 5.48
C LEU A 206 -2.15 -14.28 4.04
N LYS A 207 -1.59 -15.47 3.76
CA LYS A 207 -1.26 -15.90 2.40
C LYS A 207 -2.48 -16.35 1.62
N PHE A 208 -3.63 -16.60 2.25
CA PHE A 208 -4.84 -17.13 1.62
C PHE A 208 -4.55 -18.29 0.64
N ASP A 209 -5.01 -18.18 -0.61
CA ASP A 209 -4.85 -19.15 -1.68
C ASP A 209 -3.45 -19.19 -2.32
N HIS A 210 -2.49 -18.36 -1.88
CA HIS A 210 -1.15 -18.36 -2.46
C HIS A 210 -0.38 -19.63 -2.07
N PRO A 211 0.27 -20.31 -3.03
CA PRO A 211 1.17 -21.42 -2.72
C PRO A 211 2.43 -20.94 -1.97
N GLY A 212 3.11 -21.86 -1.27
CA GLY A 212 4.35 -21.56 -0.54
C GLY A 212 4.19 -21.54 0.98
N LEU A 213 5.21 -21.03 1.66
CA LEU A 213 5.52 -21.17 3.09
C LEU A 213 5.87 -22.59 3.54
N GLU A 214 6.14 -23.51 2.62
CA GLU A 214 6.67 -24.83 2.98
C GLU A 214 8.01 -24.65 3.71
N THR A 215 8.12 -25.22 4.90
CA THR A 215 9.33 -25.16 5.73
C THR A 215 10.01 -26.50 5.77
N VAL A 216 11.32 -26.44 5.68
CA VAL A 216 12.24 -27.54 5.72
C VAL A 216 13.29 -27.24 6.79
N ALA A 217 13.63 -28.23 7.63
CA ALA A 217 14.70 -28.10 8.61
C ALA A 217 15.62 -29.32 8.64
N THR A 218 16.93 -29.09 8.75
CA THR A 218 17.92 -30.16 8.90
C THR A 218 19.09 -29.70 9.72
N ARG A 219 19.82 -30.65 10.30
CA ARG A 219 21.13 -30.36 10.87
C ARG A 219 22.25 -30.64 9.87
N ASP A 220 23.29 -29.81 9.89
CA ASP A 220 24.58 -30.05 9.24
C ASP A 220 25.72 -29.80 10.25
N GLY A 221 26.26 -30.88 10.81
CA GLY A 221 27.23 -30.81 11.91
C GLY A 221 26.68 -30.10 13.14
N GLU A 222 27.28 -28.97 13.51
CA GLU A 222 26.85 -28.13 14.64
C GLU A 222 25.75 -27.11 14.27
N CYS A 223 25.42 -26.96 12.99
CA CYS A 223 24.50 -25.95 12.49
C CYS A 223 23.09 -26.53 12.23
N LEU A 224 22.04 -25.85 12.69
CA LEU A 224 20.67 -26.08 12.25
C LEU A 224 20.36 -25.21 11.04
N LEU A 225 19.91 -25.81 9.95
CA LEU A 225 19.52 -25.17 8.71
C LEU A 225 18.00 -25.19 8.57
N LEU A 226 17.43 -24.03 8.24
CA LEU A 226 16.02 -23.80 8.02
C LEU A 226 15.85 -23.16 6.66
N GLN A 227 14.96 -23.71 5.82
CA GLN A 227 14.63 -23.15 4.52
C GLN A 227 13.12 -22.99 4.42
N ASN A 228 12.67 -21.81 4.01
CA ASN A 228 11.25 -21.54 3.80
C ASN A 228 10.99 -21.18 2.33
N ASP A 229 9.86 -21.66 1.79
CA ASP A 229 9.42 -21.30 0.45
C ASP A 229 8.69 -19.93 0.47
N ILE A 230 9.32 -18.92 -0.13
CA ILE A 230 8.80 -17.54 -0.16
C ILE A 230 8.27 -17.09 -1.53
N GLY A 231 7.97 -18.01 -2.46
CA GLY A 231 7.30 -17.65 -3.73
C GLY A 231 7.59 -18.58 -4.91
N THR A 232 7.01 -18.28 -6.08
CA THR A 232 7.07 -19.16 -7.27
C THR A 232 8.34 -19.00 -8.12
N ASN A 233 9.14 -17.95 -7.89
CA ASN A 233 10.37 -17.69 -8.62
C ASN A 233 11.59 -18.34 -7.95
N ASP A 234 12.53 -18.80 -8.77
CA ASP A 234 13.74 -19.54 -8.41
C ASP A 234 14.81 -18.69 -7.70
N ALA A 235 14.79 -17.37 -7.86
CA ALA A 235 15.68 -16.45 -7.16
C ALA A 235 15.17 -16.03 -5.76
N HIS A 236 13.96 -16.41 -5.35
CA HIS A 236 13.43 -16.12 -4.02
C HIS A 236 13.81 -17.23 -3.04
N VAL A 237 14.95 -17.06 -2.37
CA VAL A 237 15.49 -18.02 -1.42
C VAL A 237 15.62 -17.37 -0.05
N LEU A 238 15.15 -18.08 0.98
CA LEU A 238 15.34 -17.73 2.38
C LEU A 238 15.91 -18.95 3.10
N VAL A 239 17.15 -18.81 3.56
CA VAL A 239 17.85 -19.81 4.37
C VAL A 239 18.22 -19.17 5.70
N ILE A 240 18.01 -19.88 6.79
CA ILE A 240 18.40 -19.50 8.13
C ILE A 240 19.32 -20.59 8.68
N GLU A 241 20.46 -20.17 9.20
CA GLU A 241 21.47 -21.01 9.81
C GLU A 241 21.57 -20.65 11.28
N VAL A 242 21.53 -21.63 12.17
CA VAL A 242 21.60 -21.43 13.61
C VAL A 242 22.76 -22.25 14.16
N THR A 243 23.78 -21.56 14.65
CA THR A 243 24.96 -22.17 15.29
C THR A 243 25.09 -21.61 16.70
N ALA A 244 25.04 -22.48 17.72
CA ALA A 244 24.94 -22.06 19.13
C ALA A 244 23.79 -21.04 19.33
N HIS A 245 24.09 -19.79 19.69
CA HIS A 245 23.11 -18.70 19.83
C HIS A 245 23.21 -17.62 18.75
N LEU A 246 23.85 -17.91 17.61
CA LEU A 246 23.96 -17.01 16.47
C LEU A 246 23.01 -17.48 15.36
N ILE A 247 22.15 -16.57 14.91
CA ILE A 247 21.30 -16.79 13.73
C ILE A 247 21.90 -16.03 12.55
N THR A 248 22.13 -16.72 11.44
CA THR A 248 22.49 -16.12 10.14
C THR A 248 21.36 -16.34 9.16
N LEU A 249 20.77 -15.27 8.65
CA LEU A 249 19.72 -15.32 7.63
C LEU A 249 20.30 -14.89 6.29
N THR A 250 20.18 -15.73 5.27
CA THR A 250 20.49 -15.40 3.88
C THR A 250 19.20 -15.26 3.09
N TYR A 251 19.03 -14.09 2.47
CA TYR A 251 17.86 -13.75 1.66
C TYR A 251 18.28 -13.32 0.26
N SER A 252 17.66 -13.91 -0.76
CA SER A 252 17.84 -13.52 -2.16
C SER A 252 16.54 -13.08 -2.82
N ASP A 253 16.65 -12.09 -3.71
CA ASP A 253 15.51 -11.47 -4.37
C ASP A 253 15.88 -10.85 -5.72
N LEU A 254 14.91 -10.81 -6.64
CA LEU A 254 15.02 -10.06 -7.90
C LEU A 254 14.89 -8.55 -7.71
N HIS A 255 14.20 -8.12 -6.66
CA HIS A 255 13.86 -6.73 -6.42
C HIS A 255 14.58 -6.20 -5.19
N ARG A 256 15.59 -5.36 -5.41
CA ARG A 256 16.31 -4.64 -4.34
C ARG A 256 15.36 -3.96 -3.33
N ALA A 257 14.29 -3.33 -3.82
CA ALA A 257 13.32 -2.66 -2.95
C ALA A 257 12.58 -3.64 -2.00
N ARG A 258 12.39 -4.90 -2.39
CA ARG A 258 11.79 -5.92 -1.50
C ARG A 258 12.81 -6.44 -0.49
N VAL A 259 14.09 -6.51 -0.84
CA VAL A 259 15.18 -6.75 0.12
C VAL A 259 15.20 -5.65 1.18
N GLU A 260 15.25 -4.37 0.76
CA GLU A 260 15.25 -3.22 1.68
C GLU A 260 13.99 -3.20 2.57
N PHE A 261 12.83 -3.56 2.02
CA PHE A 261 11.61 -3.75 2.80
C PHE A 261 11.75 -4.84 3.86
N PHE A 262 12.31 -6.00 3.51
CA PHE A 262 12.52 -7.08 4.48
C PHE A 262 13.55 -6.71 5.55
N GLN A 263 14.60 -5.97 5.18
CA GLN A 263 15.55 -5.38 6.13
C GLN A 263 14.85 -4.51 7.17
N LEU A 264 13.93 -3.65 6.71
CA LEU A 264 13.11 -2.79 7.57
C LEU A 264 12.21 -3.61 8.52
N LEU A 265 11.60 -4.69 8.03
CA LEU A 265 10.75 -5.56 8.87
C LEU A 265 11.54 -6.32 9.94
N LEU A 266 12.82 -6.62 9.70
CA LEU A 266 13.64 -7.40 10.63
C LEU A 266 14.45 -6.52 11.61
N ALA A 267 14.52 -5.21 11.40
CA ALA A 267 15.21 -4.28 12.30
C ALA A 267 14.75 -4.36 13.78
N PRO A 268 13.45 -4.47 14.10
CA PRO A 268 12.98 -4.60 15.49
C PRO A 268 13.46 -5.87 16.20
N PHE A 269 13.90 -6.89 15.46
CA PHE A 269 14.40 -8.14 16.01
C PHE A 269 15.94 -8.17 16.13
N GLY A 270 16.62 -7.04 15.89
CA GLY A 270 18.06 -6.92 16.05
C GLY A 270 18.90 -7.34 14.84
N ALA A 271 18.30 -7.37 13.64
CA ALA A 271 19.01 -7.75 12.41
C ALA A 271 20.20 -6.81 12.11
N ARG A 272 21.40 -7.38 12.01
CA ARG A 272 22.59 -6.68 11.50
C ARG A 272 22.93 -7.18 10.11
N TRP A 273 22.70 -6.35 9.10
CA TRP A 273 22.86 -6.72 7.70
C TRP A 273 24.28 -6.49 7.20
N SER A 274 24.80 -7.45 6.43
CA SER A 274 25.97 -7.26 5.58
C SER A 274 25.62 -6.42 4.34
N GLY A 275 26.63 -5.92 3.63
CA GLY A 275 26.43 -5.19 2.38
C GLY A 275 25.64 -6.00 1.33
N LEU A 276 24.80 -5.30 0.56
CA LEU A 276 24.01 -5.88 -0.52
C LEU A 276 24.92 -6.36 -1.64
N GLN A 277 24.85 -7.64 -2.00
CA GLN A 277 25.62 -8.21 -3.11
C GLN A 277 24.71 -8.43 -4.32
N SER A 278 25.19 -8.04 -5.51
CA SER A 278 24.56 -8.40 -6.78
C SER A 278 25.24 -9.65 -7.32
N ARG A 279 24.46 -10.70 -7.63
CA ARG A 279 24.95 -11.96 -8.21
C ARG A 279 24.22 -12.24 -9.51
N ALA A 280 24.90 -12.87 -10.47
CA ALA A 280 24.31 -13.39 -11.70
C ALA A 280 24.80 -14.82 -11.91
N SER A 281 23.90 -15.70 -12.33
CA SER A 281 24.22 -17.11 -12.66
C SER A 281 23.46 -17.47 -13.93
N ALA A 282 24.14 -18.08 -14.91
CA ALA A 282 23.53 -18.47 -16.18
C ALA A 282 22.39 -19.50 -16.03
N GLU A 283 22.34 -20.18 -14.88
CA GLU A 283 21.39 -21.26 -14.57
C GLU A 283 20.18 -20.77 -13.75
N LEU A 284 20.20 -19.53 -13.23
CA LEU A 284 19.18 -18.97 -12.34
C LEU A 284 18.62 -17.68 -12.94
N ASN A 285 17.30 -17.48 -12.86
CA ASN A 285 16.64 -16.26 -13.32
C ASN A 285 17.04 -15.86 -14.76
N GLU A 286 17.17 -16.85 -15.65
CA GLU A 286 17.53 -16.65 -17.07
C GLU A 286 18.86 -15.87 -17.27
N GLY A 287 19.78 -15.92 -16.29
CA GLY A 287 21.06 -15.20 -16.34
C GLY A 287 21.01 -13.76 -15.80
N ALA A 288 19.84 -13.25 -15.41
CA ALA A 288 19.69 -11.89 -14.90
C ALA A 288 20.11 -11.75 -13.43
N ALA A 289 20.66 -10.58 -13.09
CA ALA A 289 21.19 -10.32 -11.77
C ALA A 289 20.11 -10.30 -10.68
N PHE A 290 20.43 -10.87 -9.51
CA PHE A 290 19.61 -10.88 -8.31
C PHE A 290 20.41 -10.32 -7.11
N SER A 291 19.69 -9.77 -6.14
CA SER A 291 20.25 -9.22 -4.91
C SER A 291 20.30 -10.29 -3.83
N VAL A 292 21.41 -10.38 -3.11
CA VAL A 292 21.58 -11.22 -1.93
C VAL A 292 21.98 -10.35 -0.74
N ALA A 293 21.31 -10.57 0.39
CA ALA A 293 21.62 -9.93 1.66
C ALA A 293 21.72 -10.98 2.77
N THR A 294 22.68 -10.80 3.67
CA THR A 294 22.85 -11.66 4.85
C THR A 294 22.64 -10.83 6.11
N ALA A 295 21.86 -11.34 7.06
CA ALA A 295 21.66 -10.73 8.38
C ALA A 295 22.21 -11.65 9.47
N GLN A 296 22.77 -11.05 10.52
CA GLN A 296 23.18 -11.75 11.73
C GLN A 296 22.40 -11.24 12.94
N PHE A 297 22.03 -12.17 13.82
CA PHE A 297 21.36 -11.91 15.09
C PHE A 297 22.13 -12.61 16.21
N ASP A 298 22.74 -11.82 17.10
CA ASP A 298 23.38 -12.34 18.31
C ASP A 298 22.32 -12.51 19.39
N CYS A 299 22.07 -13.75 19.81
CA CYS A 299 21.14 -14.05 20.87
C CYS A 299 21.93 -14.36 22.16
N PRO A 300 21.62 -13.73 23.31
CA PRO A 300 22.32 -13.98 24.56
C PRO A 300 21.99 -15.35 25.17
N ASP A 301 20.79 -15.86 24.90
CA ASP A 301 20.27 -17.12 25.44
C ASP A 301 19.24 -17.75 24.48
N GLU A 302 18.82 -18.96 24.84
CA GLU A 302 17.89 -19.76 24.05
C GLU A 302 16.48 -19.14 23.95
N PRO A 303 15.88 -18.57 25.03
CA PRO A 303 14.60 -17.85 24.92
C PRO A 303 14.63 -16.69 23.92
N VAL A 304 15.71 -15.89 23.89
CA VAL A 304 15.84 -14.80 22.91
C VAL A 304 16.03 -15.35 21.50
N LEU A 305 16.79 -16.43 21.32
CA LEU A 305 16.93 -17.10 20.04
C LEU A 305 15.59 -17.57 19.48
N GLU A 306 14.77 -18.22 20.31
CA GLU A 306 13.42 -18.64 19.93
C GLU A 306 12.53 -17.45 19.56
N ALA A 307 12.58 -16.35 20.34
CA ALA A 307 11.80 -15.15 20.06
C ALA A 307 12.22 -14.47 18.74
N VAL A 308 13.52 -14.50 18.40
CA VAL A 308 14.02 -13.97 17.11
C VAL A 308 13.58 -14.86 15.96
N LEU A 309 13.65 -16.19 16.09
CA LEU A 309 13.16 -17.12 15.06
C LEU A 309 11.66 -16.96 14.80
N ASP A 310 10.85 -16.84 15.85
CA ASP A 310 9.42 -16.51 15.77
C ASP A 310 9.22 -15.16 15.04
N GLY A 311 9.93 -14.13 15.49
CA GLY A 311 9.88 -12.79 14.92
C GLY A 311 10.17 -12.76 13.42
N ILE A 312 11.27 -13.39 12.99
CA ILE A 312 11.65 -13.52 11.58
C ILE A 312 10.55 -14.22 10.79
N ALA A 313 10.10 -15.38 11.26
CA ALA A 313 9.14 -16.22 10.55
C ALA A 313 7.80 -15.50 10.32
N SER A 314 7.35 -14.72 11.30
CA SER A 314 6.09 -13.97 11.20
C SER A 314 6.08 -12.90 10.11
N ARG A 315 7.25 -12.43 9.65
CA ARG A 315 7.37 -11.41 8.61
C ARG A 315 7.41 -11.97 7.19
N ILE A 316 7.61 -13.28 7.03
CA ILE A 316 7.83 -13.90 5.72
C ILE A 316 6.61 -13.76 4.79
N VAL A 317 5.40 -13.94 5.31
CA VAL A 317 4.17 -13.88 4.49
C VAL A 317 3.99 -12.55 3.76
N PHE A 318 4.51 -11.45 4.32
CA PHE A 318 4.38 -10.11 3.76
C PHE A 318 5.27 -9.87 2.52
N LEU A 319 6.13 -10.84 2.16
CA LEU A 319 6.91 -10.80 0.93
C LEU A 319 6.13 -11.33 -0.29
N ILE A 320 5.08 -12.11 -0.04
CA ILE A 320 4.22 -12.70 -1.06
C ILE A 320 3.38 -11.60 -1.71
N ASP A 321 3.36 -11.53 -3.05
CA ASP A 321 2.66 -10.49 -3.82
C ASP A 321 3.03 -9.03 -3.48
N TRP A 322 4.09 -8.80 -2.70
CA TRP A 322 4.47 -7.46 -2.23
C TRP A 322 4.67 -6.46 -3.39
N ASN A 323 5.37 -6.87 -4.46
CA ASN A 323 5.62 -5.97 -5.60
C ASN A 323 4.32 -5.65 -6.35
N ARG A 324 3.37 -6.60 -6.38
CA ARG A 324 2.04 -6.39 -6.98
C ARG A 324 1.24 -5.38 -6.16
N ALA A 325 1.22 -5.52 -4.83
CA ALA A 325 0.56 -4.56 -3.94
C ALA A 325 1.18 -3.16 -4.05
N ARG A 326 2.52 -3.08 -3.94
CA ARG A 326 3.26 -1.81 -4.03
C ARG A 326 2.98 -1.06 -5.33
N LYS A 327 3.00 -1.74 -6.48
CA LYS A 327 2.72 -1.11 -7.78
C LYS A 327 1.28 -0.57 -7.86
N ARG A 328 0.31 -1.30 -7.32
CA ARG A 328 -1.11 -0.88 -7.33
C ARG A 328 -1.38 0.30 -6.40
N LEU A 329 -0.70 0.38 -5.26
CA LEU A 329 -0.80 1.53 -4.34
C LEU A 329 -0.29 2.85 -4.95
N GLN A 330 0.66 2.79 -5.88
CA GLN A 330 1.25 3.98 -6.51
C GLN A 330 0.26 4.80 -7.36
N ALA A 331 -0.93 4.26 -7.64
CA ALA A 331 -2.02 5.02 -8.24
C ALA A 331 -2.64 6.05 -7.28
N PHE A 332 -2.46 5.88 -5.97
CA PHE A 332 -3.13 6.68 -4.94
C PHE A 332 -2.16 7.48 -4.08
N ILE A 333 -0.92 7.01 -3.95
CA ILE A 333 0.09 7.57 -3.04
C ILE A 333 1.51 7.50 -3.62
N GLY A 334 2.42 8.28 -3.04
CA GLY A 334 3.83 8.32 -3.44
C GLY A 334 4.55 6.98 -3.34
N LYS A 335 5.66 6.83 -4.07
CA LYS A 335 6.45 5.58 -4.09
C LYS A 335 6.95 5.18 -2.70
N GLY A 336 7.42 6.14 -1.91
CA GLY A 336 7.88 5.91 -0.53
C GLY A 336 6.71 5.59 0.40
N ASP A 337 5.59 6.30 0.23
CA ASP A 337 4.36 6.09 1.00
C ASP A 337 3.77 4.70 0.79
N ALA A 338 3.81 4.18 -0.44
CA ALA A 338 3.35 2.83 -0.75
C ALA A 338 4.12 1.76 0.04
N ILE A 339 5.43 1.95 0.21
CA ILE A 339 6.26 1.07 1.04
C ILE A 339 5.92 1.25 2.52
N ALA A 340 5.71 2.49 2.97
CA ALA A 340 5.35 2.78 4.36
C ALA A 340 3.98 2.16 4.75
N VAL A 341 2.98 2.21 3.87
CA VAL A 341 1.68 1.56 4.08
C VAL A 341 1.84 0.04 4.23
N LEU A 342 2.63 -0.60 3.36
CA LEU A 342 2.87 -2.04 3.44
C LEU A 342 3.68 -2.42 4.69
N ALA A 343 4.60 -1.57 5.12
CA ALA A 343 5.38 -1.79 6.33
C ALA A 343 4.49 -1.68 7.58
N GLU A 344 3.59 -0.70 7.62
CA GLU A 344 2.65 -0.53 8.72
C GLU A 344 1.61 -1.67 8.76
N ALA A 345 1.10 -2.09 7.60
CA ALA A 345 0.23 -3.26 7.50
C ALA A 345 0.93 -4.53 8.03
N ALA A 346 2.19 -4.76 7.62
CA ALA A 346 2.98 -5.88 8.13
C ALA A 346 3.20 -5.78 9.65
N ARG A 347 3.53 -4.59 10.18
CA ARG A 347 3.70 -4.36 11.63
C ARG A 347 2.46 -4.72 12.42
N LEU A 348 1.28 -4.38 11.89
CA LEU A 348 -0.04 -4.67 12.46
C LEU A 348 -0.55 -6.09 12.17
N GLU A 349 0.25 -6.92 11.49
CA GLU A 349 -0.09 -8.26 11.03
C GLU A 349 -1.35 -8.31 10.13
N VAL A 350 -1.52 -7.28 9.29
CA VAL A 350 -2.61 -7.14 8.32
C VAL A 350 -2.12 -7.54 6.93
N GLY A 351 -2.68 -8.61 6.37
CA GLY A 351 -2.24 -9.18 5.09
C GLY A 351 -2.68 -8.36 3.87
N HIS A 352 -1.74 -7.69 3.19
CA HIS A 352 -2.04 -6.91 1.97
C HIS A 352 -2.58 -7.75 0.81
N ARG A 353 -2.37 -9.08 0.80
CA ARG A 353 -3.01 -9.98 -0.17
C ARG A 353 -4.53 -9.94 -0.06
N ALA A 354 -5.07 -9.72 1.13
CA ALA A 354 -6.51 -9.64 1.32
C ALA A 354 -7.11 -8.49 0.50
N TRP A 355 -6.46 -7.32 0.53
CA TRP A 355 -6.83 -6.18 -0.29
C TRP A 355 -6.73 -6.47 -1.79
N LEU A 356 -5.67 -7.15 -2.24
CA LEU A 356 -5.53 -7.56 -3.64
C LEU A 356 -6.67 -8.48 -4.09
N GLN A 357 -7.06 -9.45 -3.27
CA GLN A 357 -8.12 -10.41 -3.57
C GLN A 357 -9.52 -9.77 -3.47
N ALA A 358 -9.72 -8.81 -2.57
CA ALA A 358 -10.96 -8.06 -2.43
C ALA A 358 -11.22 -7.06 -3.57
N GLY A 359 -10.23 -6.80 -4.43
CA GLY A 359 -10.39 -5.96 -5.64
C GLY A 359 -9.27 -4.94 -5.85
N GLY A 360 -8.36 -4.79 -4.89
CA GLY A 360 -7.18 -3.93 -4.99
C GLY A 360 -7.54 -2.47 -5.26
N GLU A 361 -6.89 -1.91 -6.28
CA GLU A 361 -7.12 -0.55 -6.77
C GLU A 361 -8.58 -0.25 -7.13
N ARG A 362 -9.36 -1.26 -7.56
CA ARG A 362 -10.78 -1.05 -7.91
C ARG A 362 -11.63 -0.65 -6.72
N LEU A 363 -11.32 -1.16 -5.53
CA LEU A 363 -12.02 -0.77 -4.29
C LEU A 363 -11.82 0.72 -4.01
N ILE A 364 -10.57 1.19 -4.14
CA ILE A 364 -10.21 2.57 -3.85
C ILE A 364 -10.78 3.51 -4.91
N PHE A 365 -10.64 3.18 -6.20
CA PHE A 365 -11.26 3.97 -7.27
C PHE A 365 -12.79 4.00 -7.15
N GLY A 366 -13.42 2.88 -6.82
CA GLY A 366 -14.86 2.82 -6.58
C GLY A 366 -15.30 3.68 -5.38
N ALA A 367 -14.48 3.75 -4.34
CA ALA A 367 -14.72 4.66 -3.22
C ALA A 367 -14.53 6.12 -3.60
N MET A 368 -13.47 6.46 -4.34
CA MET A 368 -13.23 7.82 -4.83
C MET A 368 -14.36 8.30 -5.74
N GLN A 369 -14.89 7.42 -6.60
CA GLN A 369 -16.04 7.71 -7.45
C GLN A 369 -17.32 7.96 -6.64
N ALA A 370 -17.48 7.25 -5.52
CA ALA A 370 -18.67 7.34 -4.66
C ALA A 370 -18.57 8.43 -3.57
N ALA A 371 -17.40 9.07 -3.38
CA ALA A 371 -17.14 10.03 -2.30
C ALA A 371 -17.90 11.38 -2.42
N GLY A 372 -18.85 11.47 -3.37
CA GLY A 372 -19.69 12.65 -3.63
C GLY A 372 -19.33 13.36 -4.93
N GLU A 373 -20.32 14.02 -5.55
CA GLU A 373 -20.10 14.79 -6.78
C GLU A 373 -19.02 15.87 -6.56
N GLY A 374 -17.94 15.79 -7.33
CA GLY A 374 -16.86 16.79 -7.32
C GLY A 374 -15.79 16.61 -6.24
N ALA A 375 -15.84 15.56 -5.42
CA ALA A 375 -14.78 15.27 -4.43
C ALA A 375 -13.45 14.86 -5.08
N PHE A 376 -13.52 14.06 -6.15
CA PHE A 376 -12.38 13.60 -6.94
C PHE A 376 -12.64 13.80 -8.43
N ARG A 377 -11.59 14.11 -9.19
CA ARG A 377 -11.58 14.19 -10.66
C ARG A 377 -10.85 13.01 -11.27
N ILE A 378 -11.07 12.83 -12.57
CA ILE A 378 -10.28 11.89 -13.38
C ILE A 378 -8.82 12.36 -13.34
N GLY A 379 -7.95 11.51 -12.78
CA GLY A 379 -6.51 11.75 -12.66
C GLY A 379 -6.05 12.18 -11.26
N ASP A 380 -6.96 12.53 -10.36
CA ASP A 380 -6.58 12.90 -8.98
C ASP A 380 -6.00 11.71 -8.23
N ARG A 381 -4.99 11.98 -7.39
CA ARG A 381 -4.48 11.00 -6.42
C ARG A 381 -5.05 11.23 -5.03
N LEU A 382 -5.18 10.14 -4.28
CA LEU A 382 -5.75 10.16 -2.94
C LEU A 382 -4.95 11.08 -2.00
N ASP A 383 -3.63 10.99 -2.01
CA ASP A 383 -2.76 11.81 -1.16
C ASP A 383 -2.76 13.30 -1.50
N GLU A 384 -3.06 13.66 -2.75
CA GLU A 384 -3.18 15.05 -3.18
C GLU A 384 -4.50 15.69 -2.70
N VAL A 385 -5.57 14.89 -2.58
CA VAL A 385 -6.91 15.39 -2.20
C VAL A 385 -7.11 15.36 -0.68
N ILE A 386 -6.86 14.22 -0.03
CA ILE A 386 -7.07 14.05 1.41
C ILE A 386 -5.79 14.14 2.22
N GLY A 387 -4.64 14.44 1.59
CA GLY A 387 -3.35 14.55 2.26
C GLY A 387 -2.65 13.21 2.52
N VAL A 388 -1.32 13.25 2.55
CA VAL A 388 -0.46 12.05 2.65
C VAL A 388 -0.73 11.21 3.91
N ALA A 389 -0.83 11.86 5.09
CA ALA A 389 -1.03 11.15 6.35
C ALA A 389 -2.36 10.38 6.39
N ASP A 390 -3.45 11.04 5.99
CA ASP A 390 -4.79 10.42 5.99
C ASP A 390 -4.93 9.39 4.88
N ALA A 391 -4.33 9.63 3.70
CA ALA A 391 -4.27 8.63 2.64
C ALA A 391 -3.57 7.34 3.11
N ARG A 392 -2.46 7.46 3.85
CA ARG A 392 -1.78 6.29 4.44
C ARG A 392 -2.67 5.59 5.47
N ALA A 393 -3.27 6.34 6.40
CA ALA A 393 -4.13 5.78 7.45
C ALA A 393 -5.36 5.07 6.85
N PHE A 394 -6.01 5.71 5.88
CA PHE A 394 -7.12 5.14 5.12
C PHE A 394 -6.72 3.83 4.42
N LEU A 395 -5.61 3.81 3.69
CA LEU A 395 -5.18 2.61 2.97
C LEU A 395 -4.85 1.44 3.91
N VAL A 396 -4.22 1.70 5.06
CA VAL A 396 -3.98 0.68 6.10
C VAL A 396 -5.31 0.16 6.65
N ALA A 397 -6.27 1.05 6.93
CA ALA A 397 -7.60 0.67 7.40
C ALA A 397 -8.36 -0.20 6.38
N VAL A 398 -8.31 0.16 5.09
CA VAL A 398 -8.91 -0.66 4.01
C VAL A 398 -8.27 -2.05 3.92
N MET A 399 -6.94 -2.15 4.07
CA MET A 399 -6.29 -3.46 4.12
C MET A 399 -6.75 -4.29 5.30
N ARG A 400 -7.01 -3.65 6.46
CA ARG A 400 -7.55 -4.34 7.64
C ARG A 400 -8.98 -4.82 7.38
N LEU A 401 -9.87 -3.97 6.84
CA LEU A 401 -11.23 -4.36 6.46
C LEU A 401 -11.22 -5.56 5.51
N ALA A 402 -10.38 -5.53 4.47
CA ALA A 402 -10.24 -6.64 3.55
C ALA A 402 -9.72 -7.91 4.24
N CYS A 403 -8.74 -7.78 5.14
CA CYS A 403 -8.16 -8.91 5.87
C CYS A 403 -9.18 -9.58 6.79
N ASP A 404 -9.92 -8.79 7.56
CA ASP A 404 -10.95 -9.26 8.48
C ASP A 404 -12.12 -9.90 7.73
N ALA A 405 -12.58 -9.26 6.65
CA ALA A 405 -13.64 -9.77 5.79
C ALA A 405 -13.27 -11.12 5.18
N LEU A 406 -12.09 -11.25 4.57
CA LEU A 406 -11.68 -12.52 3.95
C LEU A 406 -11.47 -13.63 4.97
N ARG A 407 -10.90 -13.31 6.14
CA ARG A 407 -10.77 -14.29 7.24
C ARG A 407 -12.13 -14.73 7.78
N GLY A 408 -13.10 -13.82 7.81
CA GLY A 408 -14.48 -14.08 8.23
C GLY A 408 -15.38 -14.68 7.15
N GLY A 409 -14.84 -14.98 5.95
CA GLY A 409 -15.63 -15.49 4.82
C GLY A 409 -16.67 -14.52 4.28
N GLN A 410 -16.49 -13.22 4.52
CA GLN A 410 -17.42 -12.18 4.10
C GLN A 410 -17.26 -11.83 2.61
N PRO A 411 -18.34 -11.42 1.92
CA PRO A 411 -18.26 -11.00 0.52
C PRO A 411 -17.42 -9.74 0.33
N SER A 412 -16.69 -9.65 -0.79
CA SER A 412 -15.92 -8.46 -1.16
C SER A 412 -16.76 -7.19 -1.37
N ALA A 413 -18.06 -7.35 -1.64
CA ALA A 413 -19.01 -6.23 -1.74
C ALA A 413 -19.11 -5.45 -0.41
N LEU A 414 -19.09 -6.13 0.74
CA LEU A 414 -19.11 -5.48 2.05
C LEU A 414 -17.87 -4.59 2.23
N VAL A 415 -16.70 -5.12 1.87
CA VAL A 415 -15.44 -4.36 1.91
C VAL A 415 -15.52 -3.11 1.03
N ALA A 416 -16.15 -3.20 -0.15
CA ALA A 416 -16.33 -2.05 -1.02
C ALA A 416 -17.23 -0.98 -0.39
N ASP A 417 -18.33 -1.38 0.24
CA ASP A 417 -19.26 -0.46 0.91
C ASP A 417 -18.62 0.22 2.12
N GLU A 418 -17.93 -0.54 2.98
CA GLU A 418 -17.21 0.02 4.13
C GLU A 418 -16.05 0.94 3.69
N THR A 419 -15.37 0.60 2.60
CA THR A 419 -14.32 1.46 2.02
C THR A 419 -14.90 2.80 1.54
N ARG A 420 -16.09 2.79 0.92
CA ARG A 420 -16.79 4.03 0.51
C ARG A 420 -17.15 4.89 1.72
N MET A 421 -17.73 4.27 2.75
CA MET A 421 -18.09 4.98 3.99
C MET A 421 -16.87 5.59 4.66
N LEU A 422 -15.79 4.82 4.77
CA LEU A 422 -14.54 5.27 5.38
C LEU A 422 -13.93 6.45 4.61
N LEU A 423 -13.94 6.42 3.26
CA LEU A 423 -13.42 7.53 2.47
C LEU A 423 -14.31 8.78 2.59
N ALA A 424 -15.63 8.60 2.56
CA ALA A 424 -16.57 9.70 2.73
C ALA A 424 -16.41 10.41 4.09
N GLN A 425 -16.00 9.68 5.14
CA GLN A 425 -15.65 10.27 6.42
C GLN A 425 -14.38 11.14 6.30
N HIS A 426 -13.30 10.63 5.69
CA HIS A 426 -12.04 11.39 5.54
C HIS A 426 -12.20 12.64 4.66
N VAL A 427 -13.04 12.58 3.63
CA VAL A 427 -13.35 13.74 2.77
C VAL A 427 -14.17 14.79 3.54
N ARG A 428 -15.15 14.36 4.36
CA ARG A 428 -15.97 15.27 5.17
C ARG A 428 -15.18 15.97 6.29
N HIS A 429 -14.23 15.27 6.91
CA HIS A 429 -13.36 15.85 7.97
C HIS A 429 -12.32 16.85 7.44
N ARG A 430 -12.16 17.01 6.13
CA ARG A 430 -11.26 17.99 5.49
C ARG A 430 -12.00 18.96 4.57
N THR A 431 -13.05 19.60 5.04
CA THR A 431 -13.59 20.81 4.39
C THR A 431 -12.58 21.97 4.51
N GLY A 432 -11.48 21.90 3.74
CA GLY A 432 -10.47 22.97 3.64
C GLY A 432 -11.04 24.32 3.17
N GLU A 433 -12.29 24.31 2.71
CA GLU A 433 -13.15 25.45 2.44
C GLU A 433 -13.36 26.33 3.69
N PHE A 434 -13.72 25.74 4.84
CA PHE A 434 -13.92 26.50 6.08
C PHE A 434 -12.62 26.88 6.77
N ASP A 435 -11.55 26.10 6.60
CA ASP A 435 -10.25 26.45 7.19
C ASP A 435 -9.67 27.73 6.56
N LEU A 436 -9.82 27.90 5.24
CA LEU A 436 -9.40 29.13 4.57
C LEU A 436 -10.21 30.34 5.07
N LEU A 437 -11.52 30.19 5.22
CA LEU A 437 -12.38 31.26 5.74
C LEU A 437 -12.09 31.55 7.23
N ALA A 438 -11.75 30.52 8.02
CA ALA A 438 -11.35 30.67 9.42
C ALA A 438 -10.05 31.45 9.55
N GLU A 439 -9.06 31.16 8.69
CA GLU A 439 -7.80 31.89 8.65
C GLU A 439 -8.02 33.35 8.23
N HIS A 440 -8.86 33.61 7.23
CA HIS A 440 -9.25 34.96 6.83
C HIS A 440 -9.91 35.72 7.99
N ALA A 441 -10.93 35.12 8.63
CA ALA A 441 -11.63 35.71 9.76
C ALA A 441 -10.70 35.99 10.96
N ALA A 442 -9.63 35.19 11.13
CA ALA A 442 -8.60 35.45 12.13
C ALA A 442 -7.78 36.72 11.84
N TYR A 443 -7.52 37.04 10.57
CA TYR A 443 -6.90 38.32 10.21
C TYR A 443 -7.85 39.49 10.47
N CYS A 444 -9.14 39.39 10.11
CA CYS A 444 -10.14 40.41 10.47
C CYS A 444 -10.23 40.62 11.99
N HIS A 445 -10.20 39.53 12.77
CA HIS A 445 -10.20 39.61 14.23
C HIS A 445 -8.93 40.31 14.75
N THR A 446 -7.77 39.97 14.19
CA THR A 446 -6.49 40.58 14.59
C THR A 446 -6.46 42.07 14.28
N LEU A 447 -7.01 42.49 13.13
CA LEU A 447 -7.18 43.90 12.76
C LEU A 447 -8.10 44.63 13.74
N ALA A 448 -9.31 44.10 13.99
CA ALA A 448 -10.27 44.70 14.91
C ALA A 448 -9.73 44.82 16.34
N GLN A 449 -9.03 43.77 16.80
CA GLN A 449 -8.39 43.75 18.13
C GLN A 449 -7.31 44.84 18.22
N ALA A 450 -6.45 44.95 17.21
CA ALA A 450 -5.38 45.94 17.20
C ALA A 450 -5.90 47.39 17.20
N ILE A 451 -7.00 47.66 16.50
CA ILE A 451 -7.64 48.99 16.49
C ILE A 451 -8.30 49.28 17.84
N SER A 452 -9.04 48.31 18.41
CA SER A 452 -9.67 48.45 19.72
C SER A 452 -8.64 48.69 20.82
N ASP A 453 -7.57 47.89 20.85
CA ASP A 453 -6.46 48.07 21.79
C ASP A 453 -5.72 49.39 21.55
N GLY A 454 -5.49 49.75 20.28
CA GLY A 454 -4.86 51.01 19.91
C GLY A 454 -5.61 52.20 20.49
N LEU A 455 -6.92 52.28 20.26
CA LEU A 455 -7.77 53.36 20.79
C LEU A 455 -7.89 53.33 22.33
N ALA A 456 -7.93 52.14 22.93
CA ALA A 456 -7.98 52.00 24.39
C ALA A 456 -6.70 52.50 25.08
N HIS A 457 -5.54 52.30 24.43
CA HIS A 457 -4.23 52.72 24.94
C HIS A 457 -3.78 54.10 24.41
N GLY A 458 -4.64 54.81 23.67
CA GLY A 458 -4.37 56.16 23.20
C GLY A 458 -3.36 56.24 22.06
N ALA A 459 -3.33 55.24 21.15
CA ALA A 459 -2.43 55.20 20.00
C ALA A 459 -2.55 56.46 19.12
N GLU A 460 -3.74 57.05 19.02
CA GLU A 460 -3.97 58.33 18.35
C GLU A 460 -3.14 59.48 18.93
N GLY A 461 -2.70 59.38 20.20
CA GLY A 461 -1.83 60.38 20.84
C GLY A 461 -0.33 60.15 20.62
N SER A 462 0.06 59.09 19.89
CA SER A 462 1.46 58.70 19.67
C SER A 462 1.70 58.37 18.21
N ARG A 463 2.31 59.31 17.47
CA ARG A 463 2.65 59.14 16.04
C ARG A 463 3.38 57.82 15.78
N LYS A 464 4.32 57.43 16.65
CA LYS A 464 5.03 56.14 16.53
C LYS A 464 4.09 54.94 16.66
N ALA A 465 3.27 54.89 17.71
CA ALA A 465 2.38 53.75 17.95
C ALA A 465 1.31 53.63 16.85
N ALA A 466 0.76 54.76 16.38
CA ALA A 466 -0.22 54.78 15.31
C ALA A 466 0.38 54.35 13.95
N GLN A 467 1.61 54.75 13.64
CA GLN A 467 2.33 54.29 12.45
C GLN A 467 2.63 52.79 12.49
N GLU A 468 3.06 52.27 13.66
CA GLU A 468 3.28 50.83 13.85
C GLU A 468 1.97 50.03 13.71
N LEU A 469 0.86 50.55 14.23
CA LEU A 469 -0.47 49.96 14.06
C LEU A 469 -0.87 49.90 12.59
N ALA A 470 -0.81 51.02 11.86
CA ALA A 470 -1.16 51.08 10.44
C ALA A 470 -0.27 50.16 9.58
N ALA A 471 1.04 50.13 9.83
CA ALA A 471 1.95 49.25 9.10
C ALA A 471 1.64 47.76 9.32
N ARG A 472 1.29 47.38 10.55
CA ARG A 472 0.86 46.00 10.86
C ARG A 472 -0.48 45.67 10.22
N ALA A 473 -1.44 46.61 10.29
CA ALA A 473 -2.75 46.44 9.67
C ALA A 473 -2.62 46.19 8.16
N LYS A 474 -1.82 46.98 7.45
CA LYS A 474 -1.54 46.75 6.02
C LYS A 474 -0.84 45.43 5.73
N SER A 475 -0.03 44.92 6.65
CA SER A 475 0.56 43.59 6.49
C SER A 475 -0.45 42.45 6.69
N TRP A 476 -1.48 42.64 7.51
CA TRP A 476 -2.51 41.63 7.76
C TRP A 476 -3.58 41.63 6.66
N GLU A 477 -3.99 42.81 6.18
CA GLU A 477 -4.89 42.93 5.03
C GLU A 477 -4.29 42.23 3.80
N ARG A 478 -3.04 42.51 3.40
CA ARG A 478 -2.36 41.77 2.31
C ARG A 478 -2.32 40.24 2.46
N LYS A 479 -2.37 39.73 3.70
CA LYS A 479 -2.45 38.28 3.96
C LYS A 479 -3.88 37.78 3.80
N ALA A 480 -4.87 38.57 4.22
CA ALA A 480 -6.29 38.32 3.95
C ALA A 480 -6.55 38.28 2.42
N ASP A 481 -6.09 39.28 1.66
CA ASP A 481 -6.19 39.31 0.18
C ASP A 481 -5.61 38.05 -0.47
N HIS A 482 -4.47 37.56 0.04
CA HIS A 482 -3.85 36.34 -0.47
C HIS A 482 -4.76 35.12 -0.30
N LEU A 483 -5.51 35.04 0.80
CA LEU A 483 -6.48 33.97 1.01
C LEU A 483 -7.66 34.11 0.04
N VAL A 484 -8.12 35.33 -0.25
CA VAL A 484 -9.15 35.59 -1.27
C VAL A 484 -8.68 35.16 -2.66
N MET A 485 -7.45 35.52 -3.05
CA MET A 485 -6.85 35.05 -4.31
C MET A 485 -6.75 33.52 -4.36
N GLN A 486 -6.32 32.87 -3.28
CA GLN A 486 -6.29 31.41 -3.19
C GLN A 486 -7.69 30.80 -3.33
N ALA A 487 -8.71 31.39 -2.71
CA ALA A 487 -10.09 30.94 -2.83
C ALA A 487 -10.60 31.06 -4.28
N ARG A 488 -10.29 32.18 -4.96
CA ARG A 488 -10.60 32.40 -6.39
C ARG A 488 -9.94 31.36 -7.28
N GLU A 489 -8.63 31.16 -7.15
CA GLU A 489 -7.90 30.14 -7.92
C GLU A 489 -8.48 28.73 -7.70
N LYS A 490 -8.84 28.41 -6.45
CA LYS A 490 -9.50 27.14 -6.12
C LYS A 490 -10.90 27.06 -6.73
N ALA A 491 -11.66 28.15 -6.80
CA ALA A 491 -12.98 28.20 -7.43
C ALA A 491 -12.96 28.09 -8.96
N GLU A 492 -11.94 28.67 -9.61
CA GLU A 492 -11.68 28.47 -11.04
C GLU A 492 -11.38 27.01 -11.33
N ARG A 493 -10.54 26.40 -10.50
CA ARG A 493 -10.19 24.99 -10.64
C ARG A 493 -11.37 24.12 -10.28
N GLN A 494 -12.10 24.37 -9.19
CA GLN A 494 -13.13 23.50 -8.59
C GLN A 494 -14.45 24.25 -8.37
N PRO A 495 -15.55 23.95 -9.10
CA PRO A 495 -16.82 24.68 -8.96
C PRO A 495 -17.44 24.68 -7.56
N ARG A 496 -17.16 23.66 -6.73
CA ARG A 496 -17.61 23.60 -5.32
C ARG A 496 -17.07 24.72 -4.44
N TRP A 497 -15.92 25.29 -4.80
CA TRP A 497 -15.30 26.41 -4.08
C TRP A 497 -15.94 27.77 -4.42
N LYS A 498 -16.88 27.84 -5.37
CA LYS A 498 -17.51 29.12 -5.77
C LYS A 498 -18.25 29.82 -4.63
N PRO A 499 -19.08 29.14 -3.80
CA PRO A 499 -19.72 29.77 -2.65
C PRO A 499 -18.70 30.28 -1.63
N VAL A 500 -17.63 29.52 -1.39
CA VAL A 500 -16.55 29.87 -0.47
C VAL A 500 -15.77 31.08 -0.96
N ALA A 501 -15.44 31.13 -2.25
CA ALA A 501 -14.75 32.28 -2.84
C ALA A 501 -15.61 33.54 -2.77
N ARG A 502 -16.92 33.46 -3.03
CA ARG A 502 -17.84 34.61 -2.86
C ARG A 502 -17.89 35.11 -1.42
N LEU A 503 -17.92 34.19 -0.45
CA LEU A 503 -17.92 34.55 0.95
C LEU A 503 -16.57 35.17 1.38
N ALA A 504 -15.44 34.64 0.88
CA ALA A 504 -14.12 35.22 1.11
C ALA A 504 -14.03 36.64 0.54
N GLU A 505 -14.51 36.86 -0.68
CA GLU A 505 -14.59 38.20 -1.30
C GLU A 505 -15.44 39.18 -0.47
N GLN A 506 -16.60 38.75 0.03
CA GLN A 506 -17.44 39.58 0.90
C GLN A 506 -16.79 39.86 2.27
N SER A 507 -15.97 38.92 2.75
CA SER A 507 -15.24 39.09 4.01
C SER A 507 -14.04 40.03 3.86
N ASP A 508 -13.49 40.16 2.66
CA ASP A 508 -12.35 41.05 2.34
C ASP A 508 -12.70 42.51 2.62
N ASP A 509 -13.92 42.94 2.28
CA ASP A 509 -14.43 44.28 2.57
C ASP A 509 -14.34 44.63 4.08
N VAL A 510 -14.42 43.63 4.97
CA VAL A 510 -14.21 43.82 6.42
C VAL A 510 -12.76 44.14 6.72
N ALA A 511 -11.83 43.40 6.12
CA ALA A 511 -10.39 43.62 6.31
C ALA A 511 -9.98 45.01 5.79
N ASP A 512 -10.49 45.41 4.63
CA ASP A 512 -10.28 46.74 4.03
C ASP A 512 -10.78 47.87 4.95
N ALA A 513 -12.02 47.77 5.44
CA ALA A 513 -12.59 48.80 6.32
C ALA A 513 -11.82 48.93 7.64
N LEU A 514 -11.33 47.80 8.20
CA LEU A 514 -10.51 47.81 9.40
C LEU A 514 -9.10 48.35 9.14
N GLU A 515 -8.49 48.03 8.00
CA GLU A 515 -7.20 48.59 7.60
C GLU A 515 -7.29 50.11 7.43
N GLU A 516 -8.34 50.60 6.76
CA GLU A 516 -8.60 52.03 6.61
C GLU A 516 -8.79 52.71 7.98
N ALA A 517 -9.51 52.09 8.92
CA ALA A 517 -9.63 52.62 10.28
C ALA A 517 -8.27 52.73 10.99
N ALA A 518 -7.37 51.75 10.81
CA ALA A 518 -6.02 51.80 11.36
C ALA A 518 -5.17 52.91 10.69
N PHE A 519 -5.31 53.10 9.39
CA PHE A 519 -4.67 54.19 8.65
C PHE A 519 -5.16 55.57 9.13
N LEU A 520 -6.48 55.75 9.32
CA LEU A 520 -7.08 56.97 9.83
C LEU A 520 -6.54 57.31 11.24
N VAL A 521 -6.34 56.32 12.12
CA VAL A 521 -5.69 56.53 13.43
C VAL A 521 -4.28 57.11 13.28
N SER A 522 -3.53 56.69 12.25
CA SER A 522 -2.19 57.25 11.97
C SER A 522 -2.23 58.69 11.47
N LEU A 523 -3.24 59.07 10.68
CA LEU A 523 -3.46 60.44 10.24
C LEU A 523 -3.90 61.33 11.41
N ILE A 524 -4.76 60.83 12.30
CA ILE A 524 -5.18 61.54 13.51
C ILE A 524 -3.98 61.85 14.39
N ALA A 525 -3.08 60.88 14.55
CA ALA A 525 -1.85 61.04 15.34
C ALA A 525 -0.84 62.03 14.72
N ASP A 526 -1.07 62.48 13.48
CA ASP A 526 -0.27 63.49 12.79
C ASP A 526 -0.75 64.93 13.09
N ASP A 527 -0.83 65.25 14.39
CA ASP A 527 -1.24 66.57 14.90
C ASP A 527 -2.71 66.99 14.58
N HIS A 528 -3.60 66.02 14.35
CA HIS A 528 -5.02 66.22 14.04
C HIS A 528 -5.97 65.77 15.17
N LEU A 529 -5.63 66.15 16.41
CA LEU A 529 -6.36 65.80 17.64
C LEU A 529 -7.06 66.98 18.33
N LYS A 530 -7.16 68.14 17.69
CA LYS A 530 -7.64 69.34 18.38
C LYS A 530 -9.14 69.19 18.71
N GLY A 531 -9.47 69.24 20.00
CA GLY A 531 -10.83 69.00 20.51
C GLY A 531 -11.19 67.52 20.76
N TRP A 532 -10.26 66.58 20.55
CA TRP A 532 -10.43 65.17 20.93
C TRP A 532 -10.34 64.98 22.46
N ASN A 533 -11.46 65.23 23.13
CA ASN A 533 -11.59 65.03 24.57
C ASN A 533 -11.89 63.55 24.93
N ALA A 534 -12.02 63.28 26.23
CA ALA A 534 -12.32 61.94 26.73
C ALA A 534 -13.64 61.37 26.18
N ASP A 535 -14.63 62.22 25.90
CA ASP A 535 -15.93 61.78 25.37
C ASP A 535 -15.82 61.29 23.93
N VAL A 536 -15.06 61.98 23.08
CA VAL A 536 -14.77 61.55 21.69
C VAL A 536 -14.05 60.21 21.69
N ARG A 537 -13.00 60.08 22.50
CA ARG A 537 -12.23 58.82 22.62
C ARG A 537 -13.13 57.68 23.09
N LYS A 538 -13.98 57.92 24.09
CA LYS A 538 -14.93 56.93 24.59
C LYS A 538 -15.95 56.51 23.54
N ALA A 539 -16.45 57.44 22.72
CA ALA A 539 -17.41 57.14 21.66
C ALA A 539 -16.78 56.25 20.57
N LEU A 540 -15.57 56.57 20.12
CA LEU A 540 -14.83 55.79 19.11
C LEU A 540 -14.37 54.42 19.65
N ALA A 541 -13.87 54.37 20.89
CA ALA A 541 -13.50 53.11 21.54
C ALA A 541 -14.71 52.18 21.69
N ARG A 542 -15.91 52.73 21.91
CA ARG A 542 -17.15 51.94 21.97
C ARG A 542 -17.52 51.32 20.62
N LEU A 543 -17.38 52.07 19.52
CA LEU A 543 -17.54 51.55 18.17
C LEU A 543 -16.55 50.41 17.92
N ALA A 544 -15.25 50.66 18.13
CA ALA A 544 -14.21 49.66 17.91
C ALA A 544 -14.39 48.39 18.76
N ALA A 545 -14.79 48.53 20.03
CA ALA A 545 -15.08 47.38 20.89
C ALA A 545 -16.31 46.57 20.41
N THR A 546 -17.33 47.25 19.88
CA THR A 546 -18.53 46.58 19.33
C THR A 546 -18.18 45.82 18.05
N VAL A 547 -17.36 46.40 17.18
CA VAL A 547 -16.84 45.74 15.96
C VAL A 547 -15.98 44.53 16.33
N LEU A 548 -15.06 44.66 17.29
CA LEU A 548 -14.27 43.52 17.78
C LEU A 548 -15.16 42.38 18.29
N GLN A 549 -16.18 42.69 19.08
CA GLN A 549 -17.13 41.68 19.57
C GLN A 549 -17.86 40.99 18.40
N ALA A 550 -18.29 41.76 17.39
CA ALA A 550 -18.91 41.22 16.18
C ALA A 550 -17.97 40.27 15.44
N THR A 551 -16.70 40.65 15.25
CA THR A 551 -15.70 39.78 14.60
C THR A 551 -15.44 38.51 15.39
N GLN A 552 -15.40 38.58 16.72
CA GLN A 552 -15.28 37.40 17.58
C GLN A 552 -16.48 36.46 17.44
N ASP A 553 -17.70 36.99 17.40
CA ASP A 553 -18.90 36.18 17.21
C ASP A 553 -18.97 35.61 15.78
N HIS A 554 -18.45 36.30 14.76
CA HIS A 554 -18.28 35.76 13.42
C HIS A 554 -17.29 34.59 13.38
N VAL A 555 -16.11 34.73 14.02
CA VAL A 555 -15.12 33.63 14.14
C VAL A 555 -15.73 32.42 14.86
N LYS A 556 -16.51 32.64 15.93
CA LYS A 556 -17.23 31.56 16.62
C LYS A 556 -18.25 30.89 15.71
N ALA A 557 -19.05 31.66 14.98
CA ALA A 557 -20.03 31.12 14.04
C ALA A 557 -19.34 30.22 13.00
N LEU A 558 -18.19 30.65 12.48
CA LEU A 558 -17.44 29.91 11.48
C LEU A 558 -16.81 28.64 12.04
N ALA A 559 -16.29 28.69 13.26
CA ALA A 559 -15.77 27.52 13.97
C ALA A 559 -16.84 26.45 14.19
N ILE A 560 -18.08 26.87 14.54
CA ILE A 560 -19.22 25.96 14.69
C ILE A 560 -19.66 25.43 13.32
N ALA A 561 -19.76 26.29 12.31
CA ALA A 561 -20.16 25.92 10.95
C ALA A 561 -19.28 24.82 10.35
N ARG A 562 -17.96 24.88 10.61
CA ARG A 562 -17.01 23.84 10.16
C ARG A 562 -17.38 22.43 10.62
N THR A 563 -18.05 22.29 11.77
CA THR A 563 -18.45 21.01 12.34
C THR A 563 -19.91 20.64 12.06
N LEU A 564 -20.68 21.51 11.40
CA LEU A 564 -22.08 21.23 11.06
C LEU A 564 -22.15 20.21 9.90
N GLY A 565 -22.83 19.10 10.14
CA GLY A 565 -23.26 18.10 9.16
C GLY A 565 -24.71 17.64 9.37
N SER A 566 -25.15 16.65 8.59
CA SER A 566 -26.52 16.10 8.63
C SER A 566 -26.91 15.50 9.99
N ASP A 567 -25.92 15.09 10.78
CA ASP A 567 -26.10 14.43 12.07
C ASP A 567 -25.81 15.38 13.26
N SER A 568 -25.72 16.69 13.02
CA SER A 568 -25.42 17.67 14.08
C SER A 568 -26.53 17.73 15.13
N GLU A 569 -26.14 17.86 16.39
CA GLU A 569 -27.10 18.00 17.48
C GLU A 569 -27.84 19.36 17.40
N ALA A 570 -29.07 19.41 17.92
CA ALA A 570 -29.85 20.65 17.97
C ALA A 570 -29.10 21.80 18.67
N LEU A 571 -28.25 21.46 19.65
CA LEU A 571 -27.42 22.41 20.39
C LEU A 571 -26.40 23.13 19.51
N ASP A 572 -25.80 22.45 18.53
CA ASP A 572 -24.80 23.04 17.62
C ASP A 572 -25.47 24.03 16.65
N ASN A 573 -26.67 23.69 16.17
CA ASN A 573 -27.48 24.58 15.33
C ASN A 573 -27.93 25.84 16.08
N ASP A 574 -28.37 25.70 17.33
CA ASP A 574 -28.76 26.84 18.19
C ASP A 574 -27.56 27.73 18.52
N ALA A 575 -26.38 27.14 18.76
CA ALA A 575 -25.15 27.89 19.01
C ALA A 575 -24.70 28.68 17.77
N PHE A 576 -24.78 28.08 16.58
CA PHE A 576 -24.49 28.74 15.30
C PHE A 576 -25.43 29.92 15.03
N LEU A 577 -26.74 29.69 15.15
CA LEU A 577 -27.75 30.75 15.02
C LEU A 577 -27.51 31.85 16.06
N GLY A 578 -27.28 31.48 17.32
CA GLY A 578 -26.98 32.44 18.39
C GLY A 578 -25.78 33.32 18.08
N ALA A 579 -24.72 32.78 17.47
CA ALA A 579 -23.54 33.55 17.07
C ALA A 579 -23.82 34.51 15.91
N THR A 580 -24.49 34.06 14.84
CA THR A 580 -24.87 34.92 13.71
C THR A 580 -25.85 36.03 14.11
N TRP A 581 -26.79 35.75 15.03
CA TRP A 581 -27.69 36.76 15.61
C TRP A 581 -26.94 37.83 16.41
N ARG A 582 -25.87 37.48 17.13
CA ARG A 582 -25.05 38.48 17.86
C ARG A 582 -24.33 39.43 16.91
N VAL A 583 -23.87 38.95 15.74
CA VAL A 583 -23.28 39.82 14.70
C VAL A 583 -24.31 40.85 14.20
N LEU A 584 -25.54 40.41 13.90
CA LEU A 584 -26.64 41.32 13.53
C LEU A 584 -26.98 42.32 14.63
N GLN A 585 -26.98 41.92 15.89
CA GLN A 585 -27.21 42.85 17.00
C GLN A 585 -26.10 43.88 17.13
N ALA A 586 -24.85 43.48 16.89
CA ALA A 586 -23.70 44.38 16.95
C ALA A 586 -23.72 45.42 15.83
N GLU A 587 -24.10 45.06 14.60
CA GLU A 587 -24.29 46.01 13.49
C GLU A 587 -25.32 47.10 13.86
N ARG A 588 -26.51 46.73 14.31
CA ARG A 588 -27.53 47.70 14.78
C ARG A 588 -27.05 48.59 15.91
N GLN A 589 -26.17 48.07 16.77
CA GLN A 589 -25.56 48.86 17.83
C GLN A 589 -24.54 49.84 17.28
N CYS A 590 -23.66 49.43 16.36
CA CYS A 590 -22.72 50.30 15.66
C CYS A 590 -23.43 51.45 14.94
N ASP A 591 -24.55 51.16 14.29
CA ASP A 591 -25.40 52.12 13.59
C ASP A 591 -25.91 53.24 14.54
N SER A 592 -26.35 52.84 15.76
CA SER A 592 -26.69 53.78 16.84
C SER A 592 -25.46 54.51 17.38
N TRP A 593 -24.34 53.81 17.58
CA TRP A 593 -23.11 54.40 18.10
C TRP A 593 -22.47 55.39 17.14
N LEU A 594 -22.60 55.21 15.83
CA LEU A 594 -22.14 56.16 14.83
C LEU A 594 -22.90 57.49 14.97
N ARG A 595 -24.23 57.42 15.12
CA ARG A 595 -25.07 58.62 15.31
C ARG A 595 -24.70 59.36 16.60
N ASP A 596 -24.45 58.64 17.68
CA ASP A 596 -24.04 59.23 18.94
C ASP A 596 -22.60 59.77 18.89
N ALA A 597 -21.67 59.05 18.26
CA ALA A 597 -20.30 59.50 18.04
C ALA A 597 -20.28 60.80 17.24
N ARG A 598 -21.05 60.90 16.14
CA ARG A 598 -21.18 62.14 15.35
C ARG A 598 -21.67 63.33 16.19
N ARG A 599 -22.63 63.11 17.09
CA ARG A 599 -23.10 64.17 18.02
C ARG A 599 -22.01 64.60 18.99
N VAL A 600 -21.24 63.66 19.54
CA VAL A 600 -20.15 63.95 20.47
C VAL A 600 -19.00 64.68 19.76
N ILE A 601 -18.61 64.17 18.60
CA ILE A 601 -17.55 64.72 17.74
C ILE A 601 -17.88 66.17 17.34
N LEU A 602 -19.09 66.44 16.83
CA LEU A 602 -19.50 67.80 16.43
C LEU A 602 -19.58 68.80 17.58
N ARG A 603 -19.78 68.33 18.82
CA ARG A 603 -19.82 69.20 20.01
C ARG A 603 -18.42 69.54 20.52
N ALA A 604 -17.47 68.62 20.38
CA ALA A 604 -16.15 68.73 21.00
C ALA A 604 -15.05 69.23 20.04
N VAL A 605 -15.11 68.81 18.77
CA VAL A 605 -14.08 69.07 17.77
C VAL A 605 -14.43 70.31 16.94
N GLN A 606 -13.49 71.25 16.83
CA GLN A 606 -13.76 72.59 16.26
C GLN A 606 -13.02 72.89 14.96
N ASP A 607 -11.91 72.21 14.67
CA ASP A 607 -11.20 72.37 13.39
C ASP A 607 -11.60 71.28 12.39
N ALA A 608 -11.63 71.66 11.12
CA ALA A 608 -12.12 70.80 10.04
C ALA A 608 -11.33 69.49 9.86
N PRO A 609 -9.98 69.47 9.90
CA PRO A 609 -9.22 68.23 9.73
C PRO A 609 -9.50 67.21 10.85
N SER A 610 -9.45 67.64 12.13
CA SER A 610 -9.71 66.75 13.27
C SER A 610 -11.16 66.25 13.28
N LEU A 611 -12.11 67.06 12.80
CA LEU A 611 -13.53 66.70 12.70
C LEU A 611 -13.76 65.64 11.61
N MET A 612 -13.18 65.87 10.44
CA MET A 612 -13.26 64.97 9.28
C MET A 612 -12.70 63.59 9.66
N LEU A 613 -11.46 63.53 10.15
CA LEU A 613 -10.82 62.27 10.50
C LEU A 613 -11.53 61.51 11.63
N ALA A 614 -12.10 62.21 12.62
CA ALA A 614 -12.92 61.57 13.66
C ALA A 614 -14.20 60.96 13.11
N ASN A 615 -14.90 61.66 12.21
CA ASN A 615 -16.09 61.15 11.56
C ASN A 615 -15.77 59.98 10.62
N ASP A 616 -14.67 60.07 9.86
CA ASP A 616 -14.28 59.06 8.90
C ASP A 616 -13.84 57.78 9.60
N LEU A 617 -13.12 57.89 10.74
CA LEU A 617 -12.81 56.73 11.58
C LEU A 617 -14.08 56.08 12.13
N ALA A 618 -15.04 56.88 12.61
CA ALA A 618 -16.32 56.35 13.09
C ALA A 618 -17.09 55.64 11.96
N ALA A 619 -17.07 56.19 10.75
CA ALA A 619 -17.71 55.61 9.57
C ALA A 619 -17.01 54.33 9.10
N ALA A 620 -15.67 54.28 9.09
CA ALA A 620 -14.93 53.07 8.73
C ALA A 620 -15.20 51.91 9.70
N LEU A 621 -15.31 52.20 11.00
CA LEU A 621 -15.68 51.20 12.01
C LEU A 621 -17.11 50.68 11.83
N GLU A 622 -18.07 51.54 11.49
CA GLU A 622 -19.44 51.12 11.22
C GLU A 622 -19.55 50.33 9.89
N ALA A 623 -18.86 50.77 8.83
CA ALA A 623 -18.76 50.03 7.58
C ALA A 623 -18.19 48.62 7.80
N ALA A 624 -17.18 48.45 8.65
CA ALA A 624 -16.67 47.13 9.01
C ALA A 624 -17.75 46.23 9.65
N SER A 625 -18.66 46.79 10.46
CA SER A 625 -19.78 46.03 11.02
C SER A 625 -20.86 45.67 9.98
N ASP A 626 -21.11 46.53 9.00
CA ASP A 626 -22.02 46.26 7.88
C ASP A 626 -21.48 45.13 7.01
N HIS A 627 -20.19 45.18 6.64
CA HIS A 627 -19.55 44.13 5.88
C HIS A 627 -19.51 42.80 6.65
N LEU A 628 -19.30 42.83 7.97
CA LEU A 628 -19.40 41.64 8.82
C LEU A 628 -20.80 41.03 8.83
N LEU A 629 -21.85 41.84 8.80
CA LEU A 629 -23.22 41.36 8.70
C LEU A 629 -23.46 40.64 7.36
N MET A 630 -22.96 41.21 6.26
CA MET A 630 -23.04 40.58 4.94
C MET A 630 -22.28 39.25 4.89
N ALA A 631 -21.07 39.20 5.44
CA ALA A 631 -20.30 37.96 5.57
C ALA A 631 -21.01 36.93 6.47
N ALA A 632 -21.69 37.35 7.55
CA ALA A 632 -22.46 36.45 8.40
C ALA A 632 -23.68 35.84 7.67
N TYR A 633 -24.35 36.60 6.80
CA TYR A 633 -25.40 36.05 5.94
C TYR A 633 -24.86 35.06 4.93
N GLY A 634 -23.75 35.39 4.25
CA GLY A 634 -23.10 34.46 3.32
C GLY A 634 -22.63 33.17 3.99
N LEU A 635 -22.12 33.25 5.23
CA LEU A 635 -21.76 32.09 6.05
C LEU A 635 -22.97 31.23 6.41
N ARG A 636 -24.11 31.86 6.73
CA ARG A 636 -25.35 31.15 7.03
C ARG A 636 -25.85 30.37 5.81
N ASP A 637 -25.85 31.00 4.65
CA ASP A 637 -26.28 30.36 3.40
C ASP A 637 -25.37 29.17 3.06
N LEU A 638 -24.05 29.34 3.21
CA LEU A 638 -23.06 28.27 3.02
C LEU A 638 -23.26 27.09 3.99
N ALA A 639 -23.48 27.38 5.26
CA ALA A 639 -23.65 26.35 6.30
C ALA A 639 -24.96 25.56 6.11
N PHE A 640 -26.05 26.22 5.71
CA PHE A 640 -27.33 25.54 5.44
C PHE A 640 -27.29 24.68 4.17
N ASP A 641 -26.63 25.16 3.12
CA ASP A 641 -26.40 24.36 1.91
C ASP A 641 -25.59 23.09 2.25
N GLN A 642 -24.57 23.20 3.12
CA GLN A 642 -23.77 22.06 3.56
C GLN A 642 -24.55 21.07 4.44
N ALA A 643 -25.43 21.57 5.31
CA ALA A 643 -26.28 20.75 6.16
C ALA A 643 -27.44 20.07 5.40
N GLY A 644 -27.63 20.36 4.11
CA GLY A 644 -28.71 19.81 3.28
C GLY A 644 -30.09 20.39 3.62
N VAL A 645 -30.14 21.46 4.42
CA VAL A 645 -31.36 22.16 4.80
C VAL A 645 -31.57 23.29 3.79
N ARG A 646 -32.25 23.00 2.66
CA ARG A 646 -32.64 24.08 1.74
C ARG A 646 -33.70 24.95 2.41
N GLY A 647 -33.38 26.24 2.57
CA GLY A 647 -34.35 27.30 2.85
C GLY A 647 -35.26 27.58 1.68
#